data_AF-A0A8T1MMF5-F1
#
_entry.id   AF-A0A8T1MMF5-F1
#
_cell.length_a   1.000
_cell.length_b   1.000
_cell.length_c   1.000
_cell.angle_alpha   90.00
_cell.angle_beta   90.00
_cell.angle_gamma   90.00
#
_symmetry.space_group_name_H-M   'P 1'
#
loop_
_entity.id
_entity.type
_entity.pdbx_description
1 polymer ?
#
loop_
_entity_poly.entity_id
_entity_poly.type
_entity_poly.pdbx_seq_one_letter_code
_entity_poly.pdbx_strand_id
1 'polypeptide(L)'
;MEKRTQPKWQVPTPSERVSLPDLRLFNSLTSRKEDFVPESGIKVRWYTCGPTVYDVSHMGHARTYIAFDALRRVLKDYFLFDVVYVLNITDVDDKIIKRARQNHLFDEYVKMDNDLVGVYGDISEAIRSLKEKSTCDPDPDKREYFRKEVDRLIGLLSSQSPSGGDAVAYLINHARDAIADVLDRKHGASVTDHRIFEALARNFEDEYHKDMQALNVLKPDVLVRVTEFIGQIIEFIHRIIENGFGYVAASGSVYFDTNKFACDPMHFYGKLVPTAYGDTEQLAAGEGELAASGEKRSPNDFALWKSSKRGEPAWPSPWGLGRPGWHIECSVMASNILGDSMEIHSGGVDLRFPHHDNELAQSEAYFGHSHWVHYFLHSGHLTISGCKMSKSLKNFITIRDALKCHSARRLRLTFLLHSWRDTMDYSQDTLAEAISYEKTLVDFLYNATNLHLLANTMPASCRQSSHSSEHPLRSHLAKAQQEVYDALCDSCDIRRALAVVKELVCLTDQYILQLPNYKVDLVHLADHVYLVASFVLRLLRVLGVADLTLASDGTPVPADATVAGGKISSKLRPIQLDSDLKTDPSNLLRRSWLSLDALTVERLVAALQTTLSATQTLASALMTEGDMFTDIVDNVTANVHKEFGLHLFNLPTDCLTLAVKAKSKRTLSELLDNPFGLETEVWPIVFSLLLQLVLLRQSARARLLTTGVADKAQKQRILSACDRMRDKDLVVAGVRLQDRTSAADLVSGIQLPPCLGLVDASILAEEVRDKPKQDNNKQAKKVRSETPAGKTGLQHPSEFFRNQVDKYSAFDDKGIPTHDLNGNELSKSQLKKLKKVYDAQVKRHEAFVKSKSVTDKER
;
A
#
# COMPACT_ATOMS: atom_id res chain seq x y z
N MET A 1 23.88 27.12 -21.99
CA MET A 1 22.75 27.91 -21.46
C MET A 1 22.89 27.98 -19.95
N GLU A 2 22.71 29.16 -19.34
CA GLU A 2 22.61 29.25 -17.88
C GLU A 2 21.43 28.39 -17.38
N LYS A 3 21.63 27.65 -16.30
CA LYS A 3 20.56 26.82 -15.72
C LYS A 3 19.47 27.75 -15.18
N ARG A 4 18.24 27.60 -15.67
CA ARG A 4 17.09 28.35 -15.16
C ARG A 4 16.87 28.01 -13.67
N THR A 5 16.33 28.96 -12.92
CA THR A 5 15.91 28.78 -11.52
C THR A 5 14.39 28.74 -11.44
N GLN A 6 13.83 28.19 -10.36
CA GLN A 6 12.37 28.15 -10.20
C GLN A 6 11.81 29.58 -10.15
N PRO A 7 10.73 29.86 -10.89
CA PRO A 7 10.12 31.19 -10.90
C PRO A 7 9.51 31.51 -9.53
N LYS A 8 9.24 32.80 -9.29
CA LYS A 8 8.57 33.22 -8.06
C LYS A 8 7.14 32.66 -8.05
N TRP A 9 6.87 31.78 -7.09
CA TRP A 9 5.52 31.30 -6.78
C TRP A 9 4.79 32.27 -5.84
N GLN A 10 3.47 32.36 -5.99
CA GLN A 10 2.60 33.19 -5.17
C GLN A 10 1.57 32.30 -4.50
N VAL A 11 1.31 32.57 -3.22
CA VAL A 11 0.22 31.92 -2.48
C VAL A 11 -1.12 32.31 -3.12
N PRO A 12 -2.08 31.37 -3.28
CA PRO A 12 -3.40 31.70 -3.80
C PRO A 12 -4.10 32.76 -2.95
N THR A 13 -4.88 33.62 -3.58
CA THR A 13 -5.69 34.63 -2.87
C THR A 13 -7.08 34.04 -2.64
N PRO A 14 -7.47 33.73 -1.38
CA PRO A 14 -8.75 33.12 -1.12
C PRO A 14 -9.90 34.09 -1.40
N SER A 15 -10.89 33.63 -2.16
CA SER A 15 -12.13 34.37 -2.45
C SER A 15 -13.03 34.51 -1.22
N GLU A 16 -12.93 33.57 -0.28
CA GLU A 16 -13.73 33.52 0.95
C GLU A 16 -12.83 33.33 2.18
N ARG A 17 -13.13 34.04 3.27
CA ARG A 17 -12.44 33.86 4.54
C ARG A 17 -13.10 32.73 5.33
N VAL A 18 -12.44 31.57 5.35
CA VAL A 18 -12.80 30.44 6.20
C VAL A 18 -11.64 30.09 7.13
N SER A 19 -11.96 29.48 8.27
CA SER A 19 -10.95 28.93 9.16
C SER A 19 -10.44 27.60 8.59
N LEU A 20 -9.12 27.47 8.47
CA LEU A 20 -8.42 26.32 7.89
C LEU A 20 -7.42 25.77 8.91
N PRO A 21 -7.08 24.47 8.83
CA PRO A 21 -5.95 23.93 9.58
C PRO A 21 -4.65 24.57 9.11
N ASP A 22 -3.62 24.58 9.96
CA ASP A 22 -2.24 24.99 9.61
C ASP A 22 -1.54 23.93 8.73
N LEU A 23 -2.23 23.49 7.68
CA LEU A 23 -1.78 22.47 6.75
C LEU A 23 -0.78 23.09 5.76
N ARG A 24 0.38 22.48 5.66
CA ARG A 24 1.39 22.77 4.64
C ARG A 24 1.54 21.59 3.71
N LEU A 25 1.66 21.83 2.40
CA LEU A 25 1.93 20.77 1.42
C LEU A 25 3.26 21.00 0.73
N PHE A 26 4.02 19.92 0.49
CA PHE A 26 5.21 20.01 -0.35
C PHE A 26 4.82 20.32 -1.80
N ASN A 27 5.14 21.52 -2.26
CA ASN A 27 4.81 21.98 -3.60
C ASN A 27 6.00 21.81 -4.54
N SER A 28 5.81 21.07 -5.62
CA SER A 28 6.89 20.84 -6.60
C SER A 28 7.28 22.10 -7.37
N LEU A 29 6.38 23.10 -7.46
CA LEU A 29 6.66 24.41 -8.05
C LEU A 29 7.72 25.20 -7.28
N THR A 30 7.89 24.92 -5.99
CA THR A 30 8.80 25.67 -5.10
C THR A 30 9.84 24.79 -4.41
N SER A 31 9.71 23.47 -4.55
CA SER A 31 10.53 22.45 -3.89
C SER A 31 10.61 22.61 -2.36
N ARG A 32 9.57 23.18 -1.75
CA ARG A 32 9.44 23.39 -0.30
C ARG A 32 8.00 23.12 0.15
N LYS A 33 7.80 23.05 1.47
CA LYS A 33 6.46 22.97 2.06
C LYS A 33 5.88 24.38 2.11
N GLU A 34 4.72 24.57 1.50
CA GLU A 34 3.97 25.84 1.46
C GLU A 34 2.69 25.69 2.25
N ASP A 35 2.18 26.77 2.84
CA ASP A 35 0.84 26.81 3.43
C ASP A 35 -0.20 26.45 2.35
N PHE A 36 -1.13 25.57 2.68
CA PHE A 36 -2.19 25.13 1.79
C PHE A 36 -3.41 26.04 1.93
N VAL A 37 -3.64 26.84 0.90
CA VAL A 37 -4.71 27.83 0.85
C VAL A 37 -5.55 27.58 -0.41
N PRO A 38 -6.74 26.98 -0.28
CA PRO A 38 -7.67 26.85 -1.39
C PRO A 38 -8.20 28.22 -1.86
N GLU A 39 -8.53 28.32 -3.14
CA GLU A 39 -9.09 29.57 -3.69
C GLU A 39 -10.54 29.79 -3.25
N SER A 40 -11.34 28.72 -3.15
CA SER A 40 -12.78 28.76 -2.84
C SER A 40 -13.10 28.09 -1.49
N GLY A 41 -12.79 28.79 -0.40
CA GLY A 41 -13.15 28.36 0.95
C GLY A 41 -12.52 27.01 1.34
N ILE A 42 -13.36 25.98 1.49
CA ILE A 42 -12.93 24.62 1.84
C ILE A 42 -12.88 23.67 0.63
N LYS A 43 -13.19 24.15 -0.57
CA LYS A 43 -13.26 23.33 -1.79
C LYS A 43 -11.87 23.08 -2.33
N VAL A 44 -11.61 21.84 -2.74
CA VAL A 44 -10.32 21.42 -3.31
C VAL A 44 -10.60 20.72 -4.64
N ARG A 45 -10.30 21.40 -5.74
CA ARG A 45 -10.28 20.84 -7.09
C ARG A 45 -8.96 20.12 -7.28
N TRP A 46 -9.03 18.80 -7.46
CA TRP A 46 -7.85 17.96 -7.57
C TRP A 46 -7.89 17.14 -8.85
N TYR A 47 -6.92 17.33 -9.75
CA TYR A 47 -6.70 16.46 -10.91
C TYR A 47 -5.46 15.55 -10.75
N THR A 48 -5.60 14.27 -11.05
CA THR A 48 -4.48 13.31 -11.06
C THR A 48 -4.32 12.65 -12.42
N CYS A 49 -3.10 12.63 -12.95
CA CYS A 49 -2.80 11.86 -14.14
C CYS A 49 -2.99 10.36 -13.88
N GLY A 50 -3.87 9.74 -14.63
CA GLY A 50 -4.19 8.32 -14.53
C GLY A 50 -3.41 7.45 -15.51
N PRO A 51 -3.79 6.17 -15.64
CA PRO A 51 -3.02 5.18 -16.37
C PRO A 51 -3.21 5.26 -17.89
N THR A 52 -2.16 4.92 -18.62
CA THR A 52 -2.28 4.48 -20.03
C THR A 52 -2.69 3.00 -20.06
N VAL A 53 -3.89 2.71 -20.55
CA VAL A 53 -4.54 1.38 -20.45
C VAL A 53 -4.13 0.45 -21.60
N TYR A 54 -2.84 0.13 -21.69
CA TYR A 54 -2.30 -0.78 -22.72
C TYR A 54 -1.85 -2.15 -22.19
N ASP A 55 -1.70 -2.28 -20.87
CA ASP A 55 -1.17 -3.47 -20.21
C ASP A 55 -1.46 -3.42 -18.70
N VAL A 56 -1.35 -4.56 -18.00
CA VAL A 56 -1.70 -4.73 -16.59
C VAL A 56 -1.03 -3.73 -15.65
N SER A 57 -1.65 -3.49 -14.49
CA SER A 57 -1.10 -2.61 -13.46
C SER A 57 -0.02 -3.30 -12.62
N HIS A 58 1.00 -2.53 -12.22
CA HIS A 58 2.13 -3.02 -11.43
C HIS A 58 2.30 -2.26 -10.12
N MET A 59 3.21 -2.74 -9.25
CA MET A 59 3.44 -2.16 -7.92
C MET A 59 3.82 -0.67 -7.94
N GLY A 60 4.46 -0.16 -9.01
CA GLY A 60 4.65 1.28 -9.19
C GLY A 60 3.34 2.10 -9.29
N HIS A 61 2.31 1.57 -9.96
CA HIS A 61 0.97 2.17 -9.98
C HIS A 61 0.33 2.08 -8.61
N ALA A 62 0.40 0.90 -7.96
CA ALA A 62 -0.13 0.72 -6.61
C ALA A 62 0.44 1.76 -5.64
N ARG A 63 1.75 1.98 -5.67
CA ARG A 63 2.41 3.00 -4.84
C ARG A 63 1.81 4.40 -5.07
N THR A 64 1.73 4.81 -6.33
CA THR A 64 1.27 6.15 -6.74
C THR A 64 -0.18 6.38 -6.31
N TYR A 65 -1.08 5.46 -6.67
CA TYR A 65 -2.51 5.63 -6.40
C TYR A 65 -2.86 5.40 -4.92
N ILE A 66 -2.16 4.53 -4.18
CA ILE A 66 -2.32 4.42 -2.73
C ILE A 66 -1.85 5.69 -2.02
N ALA A 67 -0.74 6.29 -2.47
CA ALA A 67 -0.26 7.55 -1.90
C ALA A 67 -1.32 8.64 -2.06
N PHE A 68 -1.78 8.92 -3.29
CA PHE A 68 -2.78 9.96 -3.51
C PHE A 68 -4.14 9.65 -2.90
N ASP A 69 -4.55 8.38 -2.83
CA ASP A 69 -5.74 7.99 -2.09
C ASP A 69 -5.60 8.30 -0.59
N ALA A 70 -4.44 8.03 0.01
CA ALA A 70 -4.20 8.35 1.41
C ALA A 70 -4.15 9.86 1.68
N LEU A 71 -3.50 10.64 0.81
CA LEU A 71 -3.51 12.11 0.91
C LEU A 71 -4.93 12.65 0.74
N ARG A 72 -5.69 12.17 -0.26
CA ARG A 72 -7.09 12.55 -0.47
C ARG A 72 -7.95 12.26 0.75
N ARG A 73 -7.82 11.07 1.36
CA ARG A 73 -8.55 10.72 2.58
C ARG A 73 -8.13 11.57 3.77
N VAL A 74 -6.86 11.96 3.89
CA VAL A 74 -6.42 12.92 4.92
C VAL A 74 -7.08 14.29 4.70
N LEU A 75 -7.10 14.81 3.47
CA LEU A 75 -7.77 16.09 3.21
C LEU A 75 -9.28 16.01 3.44
N LYS A 76 -9.95 14.97 2.92
CA LYS A 76 -11.41 14.80 2.95
C LYS A 76 -11.94 14.32 4.30
N ASP A 77 -11.36 13.26 4.86
CA ASP A 77 -11.93 12.56 6.02
C ASP A 77 -11.29 12.98 7.35
N TYR A 78 -10.05 13.49 7.33
CA TYR A 78 -9.39 14.04 8.53
C TYR A 78 -9.58 15.55 8.64
N PHE A 79 -9.18 16.31 7.61
CA PHE A 79 -9.28 17.77 7.62
C PHE A 79 -10.61 18.33 7.11
N LEU A 80 -11.53 17.49 6.62
CA LEU A 80 -12.89 17.87 6.19
C LEU A 80 -12.95 18.84 5.01
N PHE A 81 -11.92 18.89 4.16
CA PHE A 81 -12.00 19.61 2.89
C PHE A 81 -13.05 18.98 1.96
N ASP A 82 -13.75 19.82 1.20
CA ASP A 82 -14.67 19.39 0.15
C ASP A 82 -13.88 19.11 -1.13
N VAL A 83 -13.41 17.86 -1.27
CA VAL A 83 -12.54 17.46 -2.37
C VAL A 83 -13.36 16.94 -3.55
N VAL A 84 -13.18 17.57 -4.72
CA VAL A 84 -13.60 17.04 -6.02
C VAL A 84 -12.37 16.46 -6.71
N TYR A 85 -12.31 15.13 -6.79
CA TYR A 85 -11.17 14.41 -7.34
C TYR A 85 -11.44 13.87 -8.74
N VAL A 86 -10.65 14.34 -9.71
CA VAL A 86 -10.72 13.97 -11.12
C VAL A 86 -9.51 13.10 -11.49
N LEU A 87 -9.77 12.02 -12.23
CA LEU A 87 -8.74 11.13 -12.75
C LEU A 87 -9.03 10.87 -14.23
N ASN A 88 -8.02 10.96 -15.09
CA ASN A 88 -8.18 10.56 -16.48
C ASN A 88 -7.82 9.09 -16.74
N ILE A 89 -8.28 8.58 -17.88
CA ILE A 89 -7.78 7.37 -18.52
C ILE A 89 -7.22 7.77 -19.88
N THR A 90 -5.93 7.52 -20.11
CA THR A 90 -5.34 7.64 -21.45
C THR A 90 -5.70 6.38 -22.23
N ASP A 91 -6.79 6.45 -23.00
CA ASP A 91 -7.33 5.35 -23.81
C ASP A 91 -6.98 5.44 -25.31
N VAL A 92 -6.15 6.40 -25.69
CA VAL A 92 -5.44 6.46 -26.97
C VAL A 92 -3.99 6.87 -26.74
N ASP A 93 -3.03 6.07 -27.19
CA ASP A 93 -1.59 6.33 -27.09
C ASP A 93 -0.85 5.41 -28.06
N ASP A 94 0.38 5.78 -28.45
CA ASP A 94 1.22 4.98 -29.34
C ASP A 94 1.42 3.54 -28.80
N LYS A 95 1.48 3.35 -27.46
CA LYS A 95 1.58 2.02 -26.84
C LYS A 95 0.30 1.20 -26.96
N ILE A 96 -0.87 1.84 -26.85
CA ILE A 96 -2.18 1.19 -27.03
C ILE A 96 -2.32 0.75 -28.49
N ILE A 97 -2.02 1.66 -29.41
CA ILE A 97 -2.10 1.42 -30.85
C ILE A 97 -1.24 0.21 -31.22
N LYS A 98 0.04 0.24 -30.86
CA LYS A 98 0.96 -0.85 -31.13
C LYS A 98 0.49 -2.16 -30.53
N ARG A 99 0.11 -2.18 -29.24
CA ARG A 99 -0.30 -3.42 -28.57
C ARG A 99 -1.61 -3.99 -29.15
N ALA A 100 -2.56 -3.14 -29.52
CA ALA A 100 -3.85 -3.58 -30.06
C ALA A 100 -3.67 -4.25 -31.42
N ARG A 101 -2.86 -3.65 -32.32
CA ARG A 101 -2.53 -4.26 -33.62
C ARG A 101 -1.76 -5.56 -33.45
N GLN A 102 -0.75 -5.58 -32.57
CA GLN A 102 0.02 -6.78 -32.28
C GLN A 102 -0.88 -7.93 -31.81
N ASN A 103 -1.81 -7.67 -30.89
CA ASN A 103 -2.74 -8.68 -30.42
C ASN A 103 -3.69 -9.14 -31.53
N HIS A 104 -4.30 -8.21 -32.26
CA HIS A 104 -5.23 -8.51 -33.34
C HIS A 104 -4.59 -9.36 -34.45
N LEU A 105 -3.44 -8.90 -34.98
CA LEU A 105 -2.72 -9.60 -36.04
C LEU A 105 -2.20 -10.96 -35.59
N PHE A 106 -1.76 -11.07 -34.33
CA PHE A 106 -1.36 -12.36 -33.77
C PHE A 106 -2.55 -13.32 -33.63
N ASP A 107 -3.71 -12.83 -33.18
CA ASP A 107 -4.92 -13.64 -33.07
C ASP A 107 -5.45 -14.10 -34.43
N GLU A 108 -5.25 -13.31 -35.49
CA GLU A 108 -5.51 -13.73 -36.87
C GLU A 108 -4.48 -14.77 -37.32
N TYR A 109 -3.19 -14.54 -37.05
CA TYR A 109 -2.11 -15.46 -37.39
C TYR A 109 -2.34 -16.84 -36.77
N VAL A 110 -2.72 -16.93 -35.48
CA VAL A 110 -3.01 -18.21 -34.80
C VAL A 110 -4.16 -18.99 -35.46
N LYS A 111 -5.10 -18.31 -36.13
CA LYS A 111 -6.23 -18.95 -36.82
C LYS A 111 -5.89 -19.42 -38.23
N MET A 112 -4.75 -18.99 -38.77
CA MET A 112 -4.26 -19.43 -40.07
C MET A 112 -3.66 -20.84 -39.98
N ASP A 113 -3.73 -21.58 -41.09
CA ASP A 113 -3.05 -22.86 -41.26
C ASP A 113 -1.57 -22.61 -41.55
N ASN A 114 -0.82 -22.22 -40.52
CA ASN A 114 0.60 -21.88 -40.65
C ASN A 114 1.44 -23.15 -40.77
N ASP A 115 2.35 -23.17 -41.73
CA ASP A 115 3.35 -24.24 -41.81
C ASP A 115 4.58 -23.92 -40.94
N LEU A 116 5.34 -24.98 -40.63
CA LEU A 116 6.52 -24.86 -39.77
C LEU A 116 7.58 -23.93 -40.39
N VAL A 117 7.69 -23.90 -41.72
CA VAL A 117 8.67 -23.09 -42.45
C VAL A 117 8.36 -21.60 -42.31
N GLY A 118 7.09 -21.21 -42.45
CA GLY A 118 6.63 -19.83 -42.28
C GLY A 118 6.89 -19.32 -40.87
N VAL A 119 6.47 -20.08 -39.84
CA VAL A 119 6.70 -19.71 -38.44
C VAL A 119 8.19 -19.57 -38.13
N TYR A 120 9.03 -20.50 -38.62
CA TYR A 120 10.48 -20.41 -38.44
C TYR A 120 11.06 -19.16 -39.11
N GLY A 121 10.55 -18.81 -40.29
CA GLY A 121 10.90 -17.60 -41.02
C GLY A 121 10.58 -16.32 -40.26
N ASP A 122 9.36 -16.22 -39.72
CA ASP A 122 8.92 -15.05 -38.94
C ASP A 122 9.72 -14.89 -37.65
N ILE A 123 10.00 -15.98 -36.92
CA ILE A 123 10.86 -15.93 -35.72
C ILE A 123 12.29 -15.52 -36.09
N SER A 124 12.83 -16.04 -37.19
CA SER A 124 14.16 -15.69 -37.68
C SER A 124 14.27 -14.20 -38.07
N GLU A 125 13.21 -13.65 -38.66
CA GLU A 125 13.11 -12.23 -38.95
C GLU A 125 13.05 -11.37 -37.67
N ALA A 126 12.30 -11.82 -36.66
CA ALA A 126 12.27 -11.15 -35.37
C ALA A 126 13.65 -11.13 -34.70
N ILE A 127 14.37 -12.26 -34.72
CA ILE A 127 15.75 -12.36 -34.21
C ILE A 127 16.67 -11.35 -34.89
N ARG A 128 16.58 -11.19 -36.21
CA ARG A 128 17.40 -10.21 -36.95
C ARG A 128 17.13 -8.79 -36.47
N SER A 129 15.86 -8.40 -36.32
CA SER A 129 15.51 -7.06 -35.83
C SER A 129 15.96 -6.82 -34.39
N LEU A 130 15.83 -7.82 -33.51
CA LEU A 130 16.29 -7.71 -32.12
C LEU A 130 17.81 -7.63 -32.02
N LYS A 131 18.55 -8.34 -32.89
CA LYS A 131 20.02 -8.24 -32.99
C LYS A 131 20.47 -6.82 -33.35
N GLU A 132 19.81 -6.18 -34.33
CA GLU A 132 20.07 -4.78 -34.69
C GLU A 132 19.82 -3.86 -33.48
N LYS A 133 18.66 -3.98 -32.82
CA LYS A 133 18.34 -3.17 -31.62
C LYS A 133 19.33 -3.39 -30.47
N SER A 134 19.84 -4.62 -30.29
CA SER A 134 20.80 -4.94 -29.23
C SER A 134 22.15 -4.22 -29.36
N THR A 135 22.48 -3.70 -30.55
CA THR A 135 23.74 -2.98 -30.80
C THR A 135 23.55 -1.47 -30.87
N CYS A 136 22.38 -0.98 -31.32
CA CYS A 136 22.16 0.44 -31.58
C CYS A 136 21.24 1.17 -30.58
N ASP A 137 20.51 0.46 -29.70
CA ASP A 137 19.65 1.13 -28.71
C ASP A 137 20.50 1.98 -27.74
N PRO A 138 20.16 3.25 -27.45
CA PRO A 138 20.93 4.10 -26.57
C PRO A 138 20.97 3.61 -25.12
N ASP A 139 19.94 2.89 -24.66
CA ASP A 139 19.80 2.41 -23.28
C ASP A 139 20.56 1.08 -23.07
N PRO A 140 21.59 1.03 -22.20
CA PRO A 140 22.37 -0.18 -21.96
C PRO A 140 21.54 -1.37 -21.43
N ASP A 141 20.51 -1.11 -20.63
CA ASP A 141 19.68 -2.17 -20.06
C ASP A 141 18.76 -2.77 -21.14
N LYS A 142 18.27 -1.96 -22.07
CA LYS A 142 17.52 -2.44 -23.24
C LYS A 142 18.39 -3.25 -24.18
N ARG A 143 19.63 -2.83 -24.43
CA ARG A 143 20.58 -3.60 -25.25
C ARG A 143 20.81 -5.00 -24.66
N GLU A 144 21.01 -5.09 -23.35
CA GLU A 144 21.16 -6.36 -22.65
C GLU A 144 19.89 -7.21 -22.71
N TYR A 145 18.71 -6.60 -22.54
CA TYR A 145 17.44 -7.29 -22.70
C TYR A 145 17.28 -7.89 -24.11
N PHE A 146 17.52 -7.11 -25.17
CA PHE A 146 17.40 -7.60 -26.55
C PHE A 146 18.37 -8.74 -26.84
N ARG A 147 19.59 -8.69 -26.30
CA ARG A 147 20.56 -9.79 -26.40
C ARG A 147 20.03 -11.07 -25.77
N LYS A 148 19.52 -10.99 -24.54
CA LYS A 148 18.91 -12.15 -23.85
C LYS A 148 17.71 -12.72 -24.60
N GLU A 149 16.88 -11.86 -25.18
CA GLU A 149 15.72 -12.30 -25.96
C GLU A 149 16.13 -12.98 -27.27
N VAL A 150 17.17 -12.47 -27.95
CA VAL A 150 17.78 -13.13 -29.12
C VAL A 150 18.28 -14.52 -28.74
N ASP A 151 19.03 -14.64 -27.64
CA ASP A 151 19.55 -15.93 -27.19
C ASP A 151 18.43 -16.90 -26.84
N ARG A 152 17.35 -16.41 -26.20
CA ARG A 152 16.14 -17.19 -25.89
C ARG A 152 15.46 -17.72 -27.15
N LEU A 153 15.27 -16.87 -28.17
CA LEU A 153 14.62 -17.25 -29.42
C LEU A 153 15.48 -18.21 -30.25
N ILE A 154 16.81 -18.02 -30.29
CA ILE A 154 17.73 -18.98 -30.93
C ILE A 154 17.67 -20.33 -30.22
N GLY A 155 17.67 -20.32 -28.89
CA GLY A 155 17.48 -21.52 -28.07
C GLY A 155 16.15 -22.22 -28.35
N LEU A 156 15.07 -21.45 -28.51
CA LEU A 156 13.74 -21.97 -28.87
C LEU A 156 13.76 -22.69 -30.22
N LEU A 157 14.34 -22.07 -31.26
CA LEU A 157 14.46 -22.66 -32.59
C LEU A 157 15.36 -23.89 -32.64
N SER A 158 16.33 -23.99 -31.73
CA SER A 158 17.27 -25.11 -31.63
C SER A 158 16.76 -26.26 -30.76
N SER A 159 15.68 -26.05 -30.01
CA SER A 159 15.09 -27.05 -29.10
C SER A 159 14.18 -28.03 -29.84
N GLN A 160 14.17 -29.30 -29.43
CA GLN A 160 13.18 -30.26 -29.92
C GLN A 160 11.81 -29.93 -29.31
N SER A 161 10.76 -29.86 -30.13
CA SER A 161 9.39 -29.70 -29.65
C SER A 161 9.00 -30.83 -28.70
N PRO A 162 8.13 -30.59 -27.70
CA PRO A 162 7.66 -31.63 -26.81
C PRO A 162 7.13 -32.84 -27.58
N SER A 163 7.54 -34.05 -27.19
CA SER A 163 7.15 -35.30 -27.84
C SER A 163 5.62 -35.46 -27.82
N GLY A 164 4.97 -35.41 -28.98
CA GLY A 164 3.52 -35.57 -29.13
C GLY A 164 2.68 -34.28 -29.16
N GLY A 165 3.31 -33.09 -29.13
CA GLY A 165 2.62 -31.80 -29.32
C GLY A 165 2.76 -31.25 -30.75
N ASP A 166 1.84 -30.38 -31.16
CA ASP A 166 1.95 -29.61 -32.40
C ASP A 166 3.14 -28.62 -32.31
N ALA A 167 4.18 -28.89 -33.09
CA ALA A 167 5.41 -28.09 -33.12
C ALA A 167 5.15 -26.64 -33.57
N VAL A 168 4.18 -26.43 -34.47
CA VAL A 168 3.78 -25.10 -34.95
C VAL A 168 3.17 -24.31 -33.80
N ALA A 169 2.14 -24.86 -33.16
CA ALA A 169 1.50 -24.23 -32.01
C ALA A 169 2.47 -23.96 -30.85
N TYR A 170 3.43 -24.87 -30.60
CA TYR A 170 4.47 -24.66 -29.59
C TYR A 170 5.33 -23.43 -29.91
N LEU A 171 5.86 -23.32 -31.14
CA LEU A 171 6.69 -22.19 -31.55
C LEU A 171 5.92 -20.86 -31.52
N ILE A 172 4.69 -20.85 -32.04
CA ILE A 172 3.82 -19.66 -32.05
C ILE A 172 3.61 -19.13 -30.63
N ASN A 173 3.27 -20.01 -29.68
CA ASN A 173 3.03 -19.60 -28.31
C ASN A 173 4.29 -19.10 -27.58
N HIS A 174 5.45 -19.71 -27.82
CA HIS A 174 6.70 -19.36 -27.13
C HIS A 174 7.47 -18.21 -27.79
N ALA A 175 7.09 -17.81 -29.02
CA ALA A 175 7.64 -16.68 -29.74
C ALA A 175 6.60 -15.56 -29.99
N ARG A 176 5.47 -15.55 -29.26
CA ARG A 176 4.36 -14.61 -29.44
C ARG A 176 4.78 -13.16 -29.65
N ASP A 177 5.51 -12.58 -28.69
CA ASP A 177 5.92 -11.16 -28.75
C ASP A 177 6.77 -10.86 -29.99
N ALA A 178 7.65 -11.79 -30.35
CA ALA A 178 8.57 -11.66 -31.48
C ALA A 178 7.81 -11.72 -32.81
N ILE A 179 6.91 -12.70 -32.96
CA ILE A 179 6.04 -12.84 -34.14
C ILE A 179 5.11 -11.63 -34.25
N ALA A 180 4.48 -11.19 -33.15
CA ALA A 180 3.58 -10.05 -33.16
C ALA A 180 4.26 -8.74 -33.59
N ASP A 181 5.52 -8.50 -33.20
CA ASP A 181 6.29 -7.33 -33.67
C ASP A 181 6.69 -7.43 -35.16
N VAL A 182 6.86 -8.64 -35.71
CA VAL A 182 7.04 -8.83 -37.17
C VAL A 182 5.73 -8.58 -37.91
N LEU A 183 4.62 -9.14 -37.43
CA LEU A 183 3.30 -8.95 -38.03
C LEU A 183 2.87 -7.49 -38.03
N ASP A 184 3.06 -6.76 -36.92
CA ASP A 184 2.73 -5.33 -36.83
C ASP A 184 3.53 -4.50 -37.84
N ARG A 185 4.81 -4.83 -38.06
CA ARG A 185 5.63 -4.15 -39.07
C ARG A 185 5.16 -4.43 -40.50
N LYS A 186 4.73 -5.66 -40.81
CA LYS A 186 4.27 -6.06 -42.16
C LYS A 186 2.85 -5.58 -42.46
N HIS A 187 1.96 -5.68 -41.46
CA HIS A 187 0.51 -5.61 -41.65
C HIS A 187 -0.17 -4.56 -40.76
N GLY A 188 0.54 -3.86 -39.87
CA GLY A 188 -0.07 -2.86 -38.98
C GLY A 188 -0.86 -1.79 -39.74
N ALA A 189 -0.42 -1.41 -40.94
CA ALA A 189 -1.10 -0.44 -41.80
C ALA A 189 -2.47 -0.91 -42.35
N SER A 190 -2.79 -2.22 -42.32
CA SER A 190 -4.11 -2.71 -42.73
C SER A 190 -5.14 -2.67 -41.61
N VAL A 191 -4.72 -2.54 -40.36
CA VAL A 191 -5.60 -2.52 -39.18
C VAL A 191 -6.24 -1.14 -39.03
N THR A 192 -7.45 -0.97 -39.55
CA THR A 192 -8.15 0.34 -39.61
C THR A 192 -9.41 0.41 -38.76
N ASP A 193 -9.88 -0.71 -38.20
CA ASP A 193 -11.07 -0.74 -37.36
C ASP A 193 -10.77 -0.15 -35.97
N HIS A 194 -11.36 1.00 -35.67
CA HIS A 194 -11.18 1.71 -34.40
C HIS A 194 -11.54 0.86 -33.18
N ARG A 195 -12.52 -0.04 -33.32
CA ARG A 195 -13.02 -0.89 -32.22
C ARG A 195 -11.94 -1.82 -31.66
N ILE A 196 -10.91 -2.15 -32.45
CA ILE A 196 -9.78 -2.98 -32.01
C ILE A 196 -8.98 -2.28 -30.92
N PHE A 197 -8.73 -0.97 -31.08
CA PHE A 197 -7.99 -0.17 -30.12
C PHE A 197 -8.82 0.10 -28.86
N GLU A 198 -10.10 0.45 -29.04
CA GLU A 198 -11.05 0.68 -27.95
C GLU A 198 -11.23 -0.57 -27.09
N ALA A 199 -11.36 -1.75 -27.70
CA ALA A 199 -11.52 -3.01 -26.97
C ALA A 199 -10.33 -3.32 -26.06
N LEU A 200 -9.10 -3.09 -26.53
CA LEU A 200 -7.90 -3.25 -25.72
C LEU A 200 -7.90 -2.27 -24.53
N ALA A 201 -8.15 -1.00 -24.81
CA ALA A 201 -8.15 0.06 -23.81
C ALA A 201 -9.21 -0.19 -22.72
N ARG A 202 -10.45 -0.53 -23.11
CA ARG A 202 -11.54 -0.83 -22.18
C ARG A 202 -11.25 -2.07 -21.34
N ASN A 203 -10.66 -3.12 -21.91
CA ASN A 203 -10.25 -4.29 -21.12
C ASN A 203 -9.24 -3.91 -20.02
N PHE A 204 -8.18 -3.18 -20.36
CA PHE A 204 -7.18 -2.79 -19.36
C PHE A 204 -7.64 -1.71 -18.39
N GLU A 205 -8.60 -0.88 -18.81
CA GLU A 205 -9.31 0.04 -17.91
C GLU A 205 -10.09 -0.73 -16.84
N ASP A 206 -10.89 -1.73 -17.23
CA ASP A 206 -11.63 -2.58 -16.28
C ASP A 206 -10.68 -3.32 -15.33
N GLU A 207 -9.58 -3.84 -15.87
CA GLU A 207 -8.53 -4.49 -15.10
C GLU A 207 -7.86 -3.54 -14.09
N TYR A 208 -7.57 -2.30 -14.49
CA TYR A 208 -7.05 -1.26 -13.59
C TYR A 208 -8.03 -0.98 -12.45
N HIS A 209 -9.32 -0.83 -12.74
CA HIS A 209 -10.34 -0.57 -11.72
C HIS A 209 -10.46 -1.72 -10.72
N LYS A 210 -10.40 -2.98 -11.20
CA LYS A 210 -10.38 -4.17 -10.34
C LYS A 210 -9.16 -4.17 -9.42
N ASP A 211 -7.98 -3.84 -9.95
CA ASP A 211 -6.74 -3.80 -9.18
C ASP A 211 -6.77 -2.68 -8.12
N MET A 212 -7.27 -1.48 -8.47
CA MET A 212 -7.41 -0.35 -7.53
C MET A 212 -8.43 -0.66 -6.42
N GLN A 213 -9.56 -1.28 -6.78
CA GLN A 213 -10.56 -1.72 -5.81
C GLN A 213 -9.98 -2.77 -4.85
N ALA A 214 -9.22 -3.74 -5.37
CA ALA A 214 -8.56 -4.75 -4.54
C ALA A 214 -7.57 -4.14 -3.54
N LEU A 215 -6.99 -2.98 -3.84
CA LEU A 215 -6.08 -2.23 -2.96
C LEU A 215 -6.78 -1.23 -2.02
N ASN A 216 -8.11 -1.20 -2.00
CA ASN A 216 -8.92 -0.24 -1.24
C ASN A 216 -8.63 1.24 -1.60
N VAL A 217 -8.34 1.50 -2.88
CA VAL A 217 -8.27 2.86 -3.43
C VAL A 217 -9.70 3.30 -3.78
N LEU A 218 -10.16 4.46 -3.28
CA LEU A 218 -11.52 4.92 -3.63
C LEU A 218 -11.55 5.34 -5.11
N LYS A 219 -12.70 5.14 -5.74
CA LYS A 219 -12.95 5.67 -7.09
C LYS A 219 -12.79 7.19 -7.13
N PRO A 220 -12.41 7.78 -8.28
CA PRO A 220 -12.49 9.23 -8.44
C PRO A 220 -13.95 9.70 -8.43
N ASP A 221 -14.17 10.97 -8.10
CA ASP A 221 -15.49 11.60 -8.19
C ASP A 221 -15.89 11.82 -9.66
N VAL A 222 -14.89 12.12 -10.51
CA VAL A 222 -15.05 12.24 -11.96
C VAL A 222 -13.96 11.44 -12.67
N LEU A 223 -14.36 10.52 -13.54
CA LEU A 223 -13.46 9.79 -14.45
C LEU A 223 -13.64 10.35 -15.86
N VAL A 224 -12.55 10.73 -16.52
CA VAL A 224 -12.56 11.30 -17.88
C VAL A 224 -11.67 10.49 -18.81
N ARG A 225 -12.04 10.38 -20.08
CA ARG A 225 -11.30 9.58 -21.07
C ARG A 225 -10.93 10.42 -22.27
N VAL A 226 -9.73 10.23 -22.80
CA VAL A 226 -9.20 11.06 -23.89
C VAL A 226 -10.12 11.02 -25.12
N THR A 227 -10.58 9.82 -25.49
CA THR A 227 -11.46 9.64 -26.67
C THR A 227 -12.81 10.37 -26.55
N GLU A 228 -13.25 10.73 -25.35
CA GLU A 228 -14.50 11.46 -25.08
C GLU A 228 -14.33 13.00 -25.22
N PHE A 229 -13.08 13.50 -25.30
CA PHE A 229 -12.75 14.93 -25.28
C PHE A 229 -12.12 15.44 -26.58
N ILE A 230 -12.16 14.67 -27.67
CA ILE A 230 -11.47 15.01 -28.93
C ILE A 230 -11.89 16.38 -29.50
N GLY A 231 -13.18 16.71 -29.44
CA GLY A 231 -13.69 18.00 -29.91
C GLY A 231 -13.10 19.17 -29.10
N GLN A 232 -13.14 19.06 -27.77
CA GLN A 232 -12.59 20.04 -26.84
C GLN A 232 -11.08 20.17 -27.00
N ILE A 233 -10.37 19.07 -27.27
CA ILE A 233 -8.93 19.10 -27.56
C ILE A 233 -8.65 19.93 -28.81
N ILE A 234 -9.39 19.69 -29.90
CA ILE A 234 -9.23 20.45 -31.15
C ILE A 234 -9.46 21.95 -30.91
N GLU A 235 -10.52 22.32 -30.19
CA GLU A 235 -10.82 23.71 -29.84
C GLU A 235 -9.70 24.36 -29.00
N PHE A 236 -9.17 23.61 -28.03
CA PHE A 236 -8.08 24.08 -27.17
C PHE A 236 -6.80 24.33 -27.96
N ILE A 237 -6.45 23.43 -28.86
CA ILE A 237 -5.30 23.57 -29.76
C ILE A 237 -5.49 24.78 -30.69
N HIS A 238 -6.70 24.96 -31.24
CA HIS A 238 -7.01 26.12 -32.08
C HIS A 238 -6.73 27.42 -31.34
N ARG A 239 -7.17 27.52 -30.08
CA ARG A 239 -6.93 28.69 -29.24
C ARG A 239 -5.45 28.92 -28.91
N ILE A 240 -4.68 27.86 -28.67
CA ILE A 240 -3.21 27.96 -28.48
C ILE A 240 -2.55 28.54 -29.75
N ILE A 241 -2.99 28.12 -30.94
CA ILE A 241 -2.51 28.66 -32.22
C ILE A 241 -2.90 30.14 -32.36
N GLU A 242 -4.15 30.51 -32.06
CA GLU A 242 -4.63 31.91 -32.09
C GLU A 242 -3.81 32.82 -31.17
N ASN A 243 -3.50 32.34 -29.96
CA ASN A 243 -2.65 33.05 -29.00
C ASN A 243 -1.17 33.07 -29.44
N GLY A 244 -0.84 32.39 -30.53
CA GLY A 244 0.45 32.44 -31.18
C GLY A 244 1.47 31.44 -30.65
N PHE A 245 1.10 30.53 -29.76
CA PHE A 245 2.00 29.54 -29.15
C PHE A 245 1.98 28.18 -29.84
N GLY A 246 1.12 27.98 -30.84
CA GLY A 246 1.07 26.77 -31.66
C GLY A 246 1.33 27.05 -33.14
N TYR A 247 1.82 26.04 -33.86
CA TYR A 247 1.95 26.11 -35.32
C TYR A 247 1.66 24.76 -36.00
N VAL A 248 1.17 24.82 -37.24
CA VAL A 248 0.87 23.64 -38.07
C VAL A 248 2.08 23.33 -38.95
N ALA A 249 2.52 22.07 -38.94
CA ALA A 249 3.56 21.55 -39.82
C ALA A 249 2.97 21.14 -41.19
N ALA A 250 3.83 20.95 -42.19
CA ALA A 250 3.39 20.56 -43.54
C ALA A 250 2.69 19.19 -43.59
N SER A 251 2.95 18.30 -42.62
CA SER A 251 2.29 17.00 -42.45
C SER A 251 0.83 17.08 -41.96
N GLY A 252 0.41 18.24 -41.43
CA GLY A 252 -0.84 18.37 -40.68
C GLY A 252 -0.71 18.13 -39.17
N SER A 253 0.47 17.74 -38.68
CA SER A 253 0.78 17.78 -37.24
C SER A 253 0.78 19.22 -36.72
N VAL A 254 0.41 19.40 -35.45
CA VAL A 254 0.45 20.69 -34.77
C VAL A 254 1.41 20.61 -33.59
N TYR A 255 2.28 21.60 -33.45
CA TYR A 255 3.31 21.67 -32.42
C TYR A 255 3.17 22.91 -31.55
N PHE A 256 3.61 22.81 -30.30
CA PHE A 256 3.75 23.92 -29.37
C PHE A 256 5.13 24.56 -29.53
N ASP A 257 5.17 25.89 -29.71
CA ASP A 257 6.40 26.67 -29.87
C ASP A 257 6.97 27.04 -28.49
N THR A 258 7.87 26.19 -28.01
CA THR A 258 8.44 26.33 -26.66
C THR A 258 9.31 27.57 -26.53
N ASN A 259 10.00 27.98 -27.59
CA ASN A 259 10.85 29.17 -27.58
C ASN A 259 10.00 30.43 -27.51
N LYS A 260 8.93 30.51 -28.30
CA LYS A 260 8.03 31.67 -28.26
C LYS A 260 7.35 31.80 -26.90
N PHE A 261 6.85 30.71 -26.32
CA PHE A 261 6.28 30.72 -24.96
C PHE A 261 7.32 31.14 -23.92
N ALA A 262 8.55 30.64 -24.02
CA ALA A 262 9.62 30.98 -23.08
C ALA A 262 10.16 32.41 -23.20
N CYS A 263 9.95 33.07 -24.35
CA CYS A 263 10.31 34.47 -24.58
C CYS A 263 9.18 35.46 -24.19
N ASP A 264 7.98 34.97 -23.95
CA ASP A 264 6.86 35.81 -23.54
C ASP A 264 7.03 36.26 -22.07
N PRO A 265 6.92 37.57 -21.75
CA PRO A 265 7.14 38.08 -20.40
C PRO A 265 6.10 37.59 -19.37
N MET A 266 4.95 37.06 -19.82
CA MET A 266 3.90 36.55 -18.95
C MET A 266 4.14 35.10 -18.51
N HIS A 267 4.96 34.36 -19.25
CA HIS A 267 5.06 32.92 -19.16
C HIS A 267 6.48 32.44 -18.79
N PHE A 268 6.55 31.21 -18.28
CA PHE A 268 7.82 30.58 -17.92
C PHE A 268 7.74 29.09 -18.23
N TYR A 269 8.54 28.63 -19.19
CA TYR A 269 8.64 27.20 -19.52
C TYR A 269 9.61 26.46 -18.60
N GLY A 270 9.21 25.29 -18.12
CA GLY A 270 9.97 24.48 -17.17
C GLY A 270 9.84 24.99 -15.73
N LYS A 271 8.61 25.26 -15.24
CA LYS A 271 8.37 25.73 -13.87
C LYS A 271 8.70 24.65 -12.84
N LEU A 272 8.37 23.40 -13.15
CA LEU A 272 8.57 22.28 -12.24
C LEU A 272 10.02 21.79 -12.26
N VAL A 273 10.61 21.66 -13.45
CA VAL A 273 12.02 21.26 -13.63
C VAL A 273 12.78 22.29 -14.48
N PRO A 274 13.15 23.45 -13.93
CA PRO A 274 13.87 24.49 -14.69
C PRO A 274 15.20 24.01 -15.29
N THR A 275 15.83 23.03 -14.65
CA THR A 275 17.09 22.42 -15.12
C THR A 275 16.94 21.56 -16.37
N ALA A 276 15.72 21.12 -16.70
CA ALA A 276 15.42 20.34 -17.89
C ALA A 276 15.12 21.22 -19.12
N TYR A 277 15.17 22.56 -18.98
CA TYR A 277 15.03 23.47 -20.11
C TYR A 277 16.12 23.21 -21.15
N GLY A 278 15.71 22.79 -22.36
CA GLY A 278 16.61 22.40 -23.44
C GLY A 278 17.13 20.96 -23.36
N ASP A 279 16.59 20.12 -22.47
CA ASP A 279 16.87 18.68 -22.44
C ASP A 279 16.09 17.97 -23.54
N THR A 280 16.67 17.96 -24.74
CA THR A 280 16.06 17.38 -25.94
C THR A 280 15.87 15.87 -25.84
N GLU A 281 16.66 15.17 -25.03
CA GLU A 281 16.56 13.71 -24.89
C GLU A 281 15.30 13.30 -24.11
N GLN A 282 15.04 13.95 -22.97
CA GLN A 282 13.83 13.70 -22.19
C GLN A 282 12.56 14.13 -22.92
N LEU A 283 12.62 15.23 -23.69
CA LEU A 283 11.51 15.67 -24.54
C LEU A 283 11.23 14.67 -25.67
N ALA A 284 12.28 14.20 -26.37
CA ALA A 284 12.15 13.18 -27.40
C ALA A 284 11.55 11.87 -26.87
N ALA A 285 11.92 11.46 -25.65
CA ALA A 285 11.37 10.26 -25.02
C ALA A 285 9.85 10.36 -24.76
N GLY A 286 9.32 11.57 -24.51
CA GLY A 286 7.88 11.81 -24.32
C GLY A 286 7.06 11.84 -25.62
N GLU A 287 7.69 12.11 -26.77
CA GLU A 287 7.00 12.25 -28.06
C GLU A 287 6.80 10.94 -28.84
N GLY A 288 7.61 9.92 -28.54
CA GLY A 288 7.55 8.62 -29.23
C GLY A 288 8.14 8.66 -30.64
N GLU A 289 7.47 8.02 -31.61
CA GLU A 289 7.98 7.86 -32.98
C GLU A 289 8.18 9.19 -33.74
N LEU A 290 7.54 10.28 -33.30
CA LEU A 290 7.61 11.59 -33.96
C LEU A 290 8.88 12.37 -33.65
N ALA A 291 9.65 11.99 -32.63
CA ALA A 291 10.89 12.66 -32.26
C ALA A 291 11.92 12.70 -33.42
N ALA A 292 11.83 11.75 -34.37
CA ALA A 292 12.75 11.61 -35.50
C ALA A 292 12.27 12.25 -36.82
N SER A 293 11.10 12.90 -36.84
CA SER A 293 10.45 13.38 -38.08
C SER A 293 11.10 14.62 -38.72
N GLY A 294 11.89 15.39 -37.97
CA GLY A 294 12.58 16.58 -38.46
C GLY A 294 11.67 17.75 -38.86
N GLU A 295 10.35 17.66 -38.63
CA GLU A 295 9.37 18.68 -39.04
C GLU A 295 9.20 19.84 -38.05
N LYS A 296 9.86 19.76 -36.89
CA LYS A 296 9.77 20.74 -35.81
C LYS A 296 10.65 21.96 -36.10
N ARG A 297 10.18 23.16 -35.73
CA ARG A 297 10.98 24.39 -35.80
C ARG A 297 12.11 24.35 -34.78
N SER A 298 11.84 23.79 -33.60
CA SER A 298 12.84 23.51 -32.57
C SER A 298 12.78 22.05 -32.10
N PRO A 299 13.92 21.43 -31.76
CA PRO A 299 13.93 20.10 -31.14
C PRO A 299 13.15 20.03 -29.82
N ASN A 300 12.97 21.16 -29.13
CA ASN A 300 12.24 21.25 -27.85
C ASN A 300 10.72 21.33 -28.01
N ASP A 301 10.23 21.65 -29.21
CA ASP A 301 8.81 21.78 -29.48
C ASP A 301 8.15 20.40 -29.39
N PHE A 302 6.93 20.34 -28.85
CA PHE A 302 6.21 19.09 -28.64
C PHE A 302 4.85 19.07 -29.32
N ALA A 303 4.38 17.89 -29.69
CA ALA A 303 3.15 17.72 -30.46
C ALA A 303 1.90 18.03 -29.61
N LEU A 304 1.04 18.89 -30.14
CA LEU A 304 -0.33 19.10 -29.69
C LEU A 304 -1.30 18.17 -30.42
N TRP A 305 -1.11 18.02 -31.73
CA TRP A 305 -1.86 17.12 -32.60
C TRP A 305 -0.90 16.35 -33.50
N LYS A 306 -1.06 15.04 -33.58
CA LYS A 306 -0.22 14.15 -34.38
C LYS A 306 -1.01 13.74 -35.63
N SER A 307 -0.50 14.05 -36.83
CA SER A 307 -1.07 13.48 -38.06
C SER A 307 -1.02 11.95 -37.97
N SER A 308 -2.13 11.26 -38.21
CA SER A 308 -2.19 9.79 -38.06
C SER A 308 -1.72 9.10 -39.33
N LYS A 309 -0.87 8.08 -39.18
CA LYS A 309 -0.49 7.20 -40.28
C LYS A 309 -1.61 6.21 -40.59
N ARG A 310 -1.54 5.56 -41.75
CA ARG A 310 -2.46 4.44 -42.05
C ARG A 310 -2.27 3.33 -41.03
N GLY A 311 -3.37 2.82 -40.48
CA GLY A 311 -3.34 1.80 -39.43
C GLY A 311 -3.24 2.36 -38.00
N GLU A 312 -3.42 3.68 -37.83
CA GLU A 312 -3.58 4.32 -36.53
C GLU A 312 -5.02 4.84 -36.40
N PRO A 313 -5.61 4.89 -35.20
CA PRO A 313 -6.86 5.60 -34.98
C PRO A 313 -6.70 7.08 -35.32
N ALA A 314 -7.73 7.66 -35.95
CA ALA A 314 -7.69 9.04 -36.42
C ALA A 314 -9.06 9.71 -36.36
N TRP A 315 -9.07 10.98 -35.95
CA TRP A 315 -10.24 11.84 -35.91
C TRP A 315 -10.08 12.98 -36.92
N PRO A 316 -11.20 13.46 -37.51
CA PRO A 316 -11.19 14.64 -38.35
C PRO A 316 -10.85 15.89 -37.51
N SER A 317 -9.98 16.75 -38.05
CA SER A 317 -9.64 18.04 -37.46
C SER A 317 -9.42 19.08 -38.57
N PRO A 318 -9.35 20.39 -38.25
CA PRO A 318 -9.00 21.43 -39.21
C PRO A 318 -7.64 21.24 -39.89
N TRP A 319 -6.75 20.42 -39.32
CA TRP A 319 -5.40 20.16 -39.84
C TRP A 319 -5.27 18.80 -40.53
N GLY A 320 -6.40 18.11 -40.76
CA GLY A 320 -6.45 16.77 -41.35
C GLY A 320 -6.73 15.67 -40.33
N LEU A 321 -6.59 14.42 -40.76
CA LEU A 321 -6.80 13.25 -39.90
C LEU A 321 -5.63 13.09 -38.93
N GLY A 322 -5.94 12.97 -37.64
CA GLY A 322 -4.91 12.79 -36.62
C GLY A 322 -5.45 12.39 -35.27
N ARG A 323 -4.61 12.52 -34.25
CA ARG A 323 -4.93 12.18 -32.86
C ARG A 323 -4.21 13.16 -31.91
N PRO A 324 -4.67 13.29 -30.66
CA PRO A 324 -4.01 14.18 -29.70
C PRO A 324 -2.56 13.78 -29.40
N GLY A 325 -1.74 14.78 -29.03
CA GLY A 325 -0.47 14.53 -28.34
C GLY A 325 -0.69 14.25 -26.85
N TRP A 326 0.20 13.46 -26.25
CA TRP A 326 0.03 12.96 -24.87
C TRP A 326 -0.26 14.05 -23.83
N HIS A 327 0.39 15.20 -23.91
CA HIS A 327 0.26 16.27 -22.90
C HIS A 327 -1.06 17.04 -23.01
N ILE A 328 -1.55 17.28 -24.23
CA ILE A 328 -2.73 18.15 -24.45
C ILE A 328 -4.00 17.53 -23.88
N GLU A 329 -4.01 16.21 -23.77
CA GLU A 329 -5.09 15.41 -23.19
C GLU A 329 -5.44 15.88 -21.78
N CYS A 330 -4.45 15.86 -20.88
CA CYS A 330 -4.65 16.20 -19.48
C CYS A 330 -4.95 17.68 -19.28
N SER A 331 -4.25 18.58 -20.02
CA SER A 331 -4.54 20.02 -20.04
C SER A 331 -6.02 20.30 -20.31
N VAL A 332 -6.58 19.66 -21.34
CA VAL A 332 -7.96 19.88 -21.77
C VAL A 332 -8.94 19.26 -20.78
N MET A 333 -8.75 17.98 -20.42
CA MET A 333 -9.67 17.28 -19.53
C MET A 333 -9.72 17.93 -18.14
N ALA A 334 -8.58 18.30 -17.56
CA ALA A 334 -8.53 18.96 -16.26
C ALA A 334 -9.18 20.34 -16.34
N SER A 335 -8.85 21.14 -17.36
CA SER A 335 -9.38 22.50 -17.53
C SER A 335 -10.88 22.52 -17.80
N ASN A 336 -11.39 21.55 -18.56
CA ASN A 336 -12.81 21.47 -18.89
C ASN A 336 -13.67 21.14 -17.66
N ILE A 337 -13.15 20.31 -16.74
CA ILE A 337 -13.88 19.89 -15.55
C ILE A 337 -13.68 20.85 -14.36
N LEU A 338 -12.47 21.37 -14.17
CA LEU A 338 -12.09 22.12 -12.96
C LEU A 338 -11.96 23.64 -13.17
N GLY A 339 -11.92 24.10 -14.42
CA GLY A 339 -11.80 25.52 -14.78
C GLY A 339 -10.38 25.95 -15.17
N ASP A 340 -10.16 27.26 -15.20
CA ASP A 340 -8.88 27.90 -15.58
C ASP A 340 -7.83 27.90 -14.46
N SER A 341 -8.22 27.55 -13.23
CA SER A 341 -7.36 27.30 -12.08
C SER A 341 -7.78 26.03 -11.33
N MET A 342 -6.83 25.38 -10.64
CA MET A 342 -7.13 24.31 -9.68
C MET A 342 -6.18 24.30 -8.48
N GLU A 343 -6.65 23.78 -7.35
CA GLU A 343 -5.85 23.68 -6.14
C GLU A 343 -4.71 22.67 -6.29
N ILE A 344 -5.02 21.42 -6.65
CA ILE A 344 -4.03 20.33 -6.66
C ILE A 344 -3.97 19.66 -8.02
N HIS A 345 -2.75 19.50 -8.53
CA HIS A 345 -2.46 18.57 -9.62
C HIS A 345 -1.41 17.55 -9.17
N SER A 346 -1.64 16.26 -9.43
CA SER A 346 -0.73 15.21 -8.96
C SER A 346 -0.44 14.09 -9.95
N GLY A 347 0.68 13.41 -9.75
CA GLY A 347 1.12 12.28 -10.58
C GLY A 347 2.43 11.65 -10.09
N GLY A 348 2.90 10.60 -10.76
CA GLY A 348 4.24 10.04 -10.50
C GLY A 348 5.33 11.08 -10.74
N VAL A 349 6.47 11.01 -10.02
CA VAL A 349 7.57 11.97 -10.19
C VAL A 349 8.16 12.00 -11.61
N ASP A 350 8.02 10.92 -12.39
CA ASP A 350 8.33 10.85 -13.82
C ASP A 350 7.45 11.77 -14.68
N LEU A 351 6.25 12.09 -14.24
CA LEU A 351 5.36 12.99 -14.98
C LEU A 351 5.74 14.46 -14.79
N ARG A 352 6.62 14.77 -13.83
CA ARG A 352 7.03 16.16 -13.57
C ARG A 352 7.62 16.83 -14.82
N PHE A 353 8.42 16.09 -15.58
CA PHE A 353 8.95 16.52 -16.86
C PHE A 353 9.05 15.32 -17.82
N PRO A 354 8.65 15.46 -19.09
CA PRO A 354 8.11 16.68 -19.69
C PRO A 354 6.60 16.89 -19.45
N HIS A 355 5.88 15.89 -18.94
CA HIS A 355 4.41 15.87 -19.01
C HIS A 355 3.72 17.07 -18.33
N HIS A 356 3.86 17.23 -17.01
CA HIS A 356 3.20 18.32 -16.27
C HIS A 356 3.74 19.72 -16.61
N ASP A 357 5.04 19.84 -16.96
CA ASP A 357 5.60 21.12 -17.43
C ASP A 357 4.98 21.53 -18.79
N ASN A 358 4.72 20.56 -19.67
CA ASN A 358 4.03 20.79 -20.94
C ASN A 358 2.54 21.10 -20.72
N GLU A 359 1.89 20.46 -19.75
CA GLU A 359 0.50 20.77 -19.41
C GLU A 359 0.32 22.19 -18.88
N LEU A 360 1.24 22.63 -18.01
CA LEU A 360 1.31 24.01 -17.55
C LEU A 360 1.47 24.96 -18.75
N ALA A 361 2.42 24.68 -19.65
CA ALA A 361 2.67 25.53 -20.80
C ALA A 361 1.45 25.63 -21.73
N GLN A 362 0.79 24.51 -22.01
CA GLN A 362 -0.41 24.44 -22.85
C GLN A 362 -1.58 25.21 -22.23
N SER A 363 -1.85 24.98 -20.96
CA SER A 363 -3.00 25.57 -20.27
C SER A 363 -2.81 27.07 -20.07
N GLU A 364 -1.61 27.51 -19.68
CA GLU A 364 -1.30 28.93 -19.54
C GLU A 364 -1.31 29.65 -20.89
N ALA A 365 -0.82 29.00 -21.95
CA ALA A 365 -0.92 29.52 -23.31
C ALA A 365 -2.37 29.64 -23.79
N TYR A 366 -3.26 28.74 -23.36
CA TYR A 366 -4.69 28.79 -23.70
C TYR A 366 -5.42 29.92 -22.96
N PHE A 367 -5.22 30.02 -21.64
CA PHE A 367 -5.94 30.99 -20.80
C PHE A 367 -5.33 32.40 -20.81
N GLY A 368 -4.04 32.53 -21.16
CA GLY A 368 -3.34 33.82 -21.15
C GLY A 368 -3.02 34.33 -19.75
N HIS A 369 -2.80 33.43 -18.79
CA HIS A 369 -2.27 33.74 -17.46
C HIS A 369 -1.41 32.59 -16.94
N SER A 370 -0.62 32.83 -15.88
CA SER A 370 0.44 31.91 -15.42
C SER A 370 0.12 31.12 -14.16
N HIS A 371 -1.16 30.95 -13.84
CA HIS A 371 -1.66 30.39 -12.58
C HIS A 371 -2.70 29.27 -12.74
N TRP A 372 -2.41 28.30 -13.61
CA TRP A 372 -3.30 27.16 -13.85
C TRP A 372 -3.39 26.18 -12.66
N VAL A 373 -2.27 25.93 -11.97
CA VAL A 373 -2.22 25.01 -10.81
C VAL A 373 -1.50 25.68 -9.64
N HIS A 374 -2.08 25.59 -8.46
CA HIS A 374 -1.49 26.16 -7.25
C HIS A 374 -0.48 25.22 -6.58
N TYR A 375 -0.80 23.92 -6.45
CA TYR A 375 0.03 22.93 -5.77
C TYR A 375 0.26 21.68 -6.64
N PHE A 376 1.52 21.36 -6.92
CA PHE A 376 1.88 20.10 -7.59
C PHE A 376 2.43 19.06 -6.61
N LEU A 377 1.75 17.93 -6.50
CA LEU A 377 2.13 16.80 -5.65
C LEU A 377 2.66 15.65 -6.51
N HIS A 378 3.91 15.25 -6.29
CA HIS A 378 4.52 14.14 -7.04
C HIS A 378 4.93 13.00 -6.11
N SER A 379 4.43 11.79 -6.37
CA SER A 379 4.81 10.59 -5.60
C SER A 379 6.16 10.04 -6.04
N GLY A 380 6.94 9.52 -5.10
CA GLY A 380 8.28 8.99 -5.37
C GLY A 380 8.28 7.70 -6.22
N HIS A 381 9.42 7.38 -6.84
CA HIS A 381 9.59 6.15 -7.63
C HIS A 381 9.68 4.88 -6.78
N LEU A 382 9.09 3.79 -7.27
CA LEU A 382 9.31 2.46 -6.68
C LEU A 382 10.47 1.75 -7.41
N THR A 383 11.47 1.30 -6.65
CA THR A 383 12.56 0.45 -7.15
C THR A 383 12.41 -0.98 -6.66
N ILE A 384 13.03 -1.96 -7.34
CA ILE A 384 13.25 -3.33 -6.83
C ILE A 384 14.74 -3.59 -6.88
N SER A 385 15.34 -3.98 -5.75
CA SER A 385 16.78 -4.26 -5.66
C SER A 385 17.65 -3.10 -6.17
N GLY A 386 17.20 -1.86 -5.95
CA GLY A 386 17.87 -0.65 -6.43
C GLY A 386 17.67 -0.33 -7.91
N CYS A 387 17.04 -1.20 -8.70
CA CYS A 387 16.71 -0.92 -10.11
C CYS A 387 15.31 -0.31 -10.22
N LYS A 388 15.13 0.64 -11.16
CA LYS A 388 13.79 1.17 -11.47
C LYS A 388 12.88 0.04 -11.97
N MET A 389 11.68 -0.05 -11.40
CA MET A 389 10.65 -0.95 -11.92
C MET A 389 10.07 -0.34 -13.21
N SER A 390 10.10 -1.07 -14.32
CA SER A 390 9.45 -0.62 -15.55
C SER A 390 8.98 -1.78 -16.43
N LYS A 391 7.89 -1.53 -17.19
CA LYS A 391 7.39 -2.48 -18.19
C LYS A 391 8.43 -2.76 -19.28
N SER A 392 9.23 -1.76 -19.67
CA SER A 392 10.29 -1.89 -20.67
C SER A 392 11.42 -2.84 -20.25
N LEU A 393 11.72 -2.92 -18.95
CA LEU A 393 12.74 -3.83 -18.42
C LEU A 393 12.19 -5.23 -18.08
N LYS A 394 10.87 -5.46 -18.28
CA LYS A 394 10.13 -6.67 -17.87
C LYS A 394 10.45 -7.15 -16.44
N ASN A 395 10.84 -6.22 -15.56
CA ASN A 395 11.27 -6.47 -14.17
C ASN A 395 10.21 -6.04 -13.15
N PHE A 396 8.95 -5.95 -13.56
CA PHE A 396 7.85 -5.47 -12.74
C PHE A 396 7.06 -6.62 -12.10
N ILE A 397 6.50 -6.33 -10.93
CA ILE A 397 5.57 -7.21 -10.24
C ILE A 397 4.17 -6.64 -10.44
N THR A 398 3.26 -7.44 -11.00
CA THR A 398 1.86 -7.03 -11.13
C THR A 398 1.22 -6.91 -9.76
N ILE A 399 0.17 -6.07 -9.65
CA ILE A 399 -0.58 -5.95 -8.40
C ILE A 399 -1.19 -7.30 -8.00
N ARG A 400 -1.74 -8.03 -8.98
CA ARG A 400 -2.34 -9.35 -8.76
C ARG A 400 -1.34 -10.38 -8.28
N ASP A 401 -0.12 -10.39 -8.82
CA ASP A 401 0.92 -11.31 -8.36
C ASP A 401 1.37 -10.98 -6.94
N ALA A 402 1.48 -9.70 -6.58
CA ALA A 402 1.75 -9.29 -5.21
C ALA A 402 0.62 -9.73 -4.25
N LEU A 403 -0.64 -9.60 -4.67
CA LEU A 403 -1.82 -10.00 -3.89
C LEU A 403 -1.97 -11.51 -3.70
N LYS A 404 -1.31 -12.35 -4.51
CA LYS A 404 -1.23 -13.81 -4.27
C LYS A 404 -0.41 -14.15 -3.03
N CYS A 405 0.54 -13.29 -2.66
CA CYS A 405 1.47 -13.53 -1.57
C CYS A 405 1.22 -12.65 -0.34
N HIS A 406 0.56 -11.51 -0.51
CA HIS A 406 0.36 -10.52 0.55
C HIS A 406 -1.06 -9.92 0.48
N SER A 407 -1.65 -9.63 1.64
CA SER A 407 -2.93 -8.94 1.69
C SER A 407 -2.81 -7.49 1.17
N ALA A 408 -3.89 -6.96 0.64
CA ALA A 408 -3.98 -5.57 0.22
C ALA A 408 -3.59 -4.59 1.34
N ARG A 409 -4.01 -4.88 2.58
CA ARG A 409 -3.64 -4.11 3.77
C ARG A 409 -2.13 -4.07 4.00
N ARG A 410 -1.43 -5.20 3.86
CA ARG A 410 0.03 -5.26 4.02
C ARG A 410 0.73 -4.42 2.96
N LEU A 411 0.32 -4.56 1.69
CA LEU A 411 0.88 -3.73 0.60
C LEU A 411 0.63 -2.24 0.83
N ARG A 412 -0.56 -1.88 1.32
CA ARG A 412 -0.90 -0.50 1.68
C ARG A 412 -0.02 0.01 2.81
N LEU A 413 0.10 -0.73 3.92
CA LEU A 413 0.98 -0.39 5.04
C LEU A 413 2.44 -0.25 4.61
N THR A 414 2.93 -1.12 3.72
CA THR A 414 4.28 -1.01 3.15
C THR A 414 4.51 0.38 2.57
N PHE A 415 3.56 0.95 1.82
CA PHE A 415 3.70 2.30 1.28
C PHE A 415 3.48 3.41 2.32
N LEU A 416 2.51 3.27 3.23
CA LEU A 416 2.18 4.29 4.23
C LEU A 416 3.26 4.45 5.32
N LEU A 417 4.06 3.41 5.57
CA LEU A 417 5.22 3.48 6.47
C LEU A 417 6.41 4.23 5.87
N HIS A 418 6.31 4.62 4.59
CA HIS A 418 7.35 5.38 3.88
C HIS A 418 6.82 6.76 3.50
N SER A 419 7.75 7.67 3.18
CA SER A 419 7.39 8.98 2.65
C SER A 419 6.69 8.82 1.30
N TRP A 420 5.52 9.46 1.13
CA TRP A 420 4.76 9.40 -0.12
C TRP A 420 5.55 9.99 -1.31
N ARG A 421 6.44 10.96 -1.02
CA ARG A 421 7.19 11.75 -2.01
C ARG A 421 8.54 11.16 -2.40
N ASP A 422 9.24 10.50 -1.48
CA ASP A 422 10.64 10.11 -1.69
C ASP A 422 10.74 8.74 -2.39
N THR A 423 11.80 8.47 -3.16
CA THR A 423 11.99 7.12 -3.75
C THR A 423 12.01 6.02 -2.69
N MET A 424 11.38 4.89 -2.98
CA MET A 424 11.22 3.74 -2.07
C MET A 424 11.66 2.47 -2.78
N ASP A 425 12.39 1.61 -2.08
CA ASP A 425 12.73 0.28 -2.57
C ASP A 425 11.72 -0.76 -2.08
N TYR A 426 11.13 -1.50 -3.00
CA TYR A 426 10.28 -2.64 -2.71
C TYR A 426 11.15 -3.87 -2.49
N SER A 427 11.22 -4.30 -1.24
CA SER A 427 12.05 -5.43 -0.81
C SER A 427 11.35 -6.27 0.26
N GLN A 428 11.90 -7.45 0.51
CA GLN A 428 11.45 -8.32 1.60
C GLN A 428 11.55 -7.64 2.97
N ASP A 429 12.53 -6.74 3.17
CA ASP A 429 12.67 -6.01 4.43
C ASP A 429 11.53 -5.00 4.62
N THR A 430 11.17 -4.24 3.57
CA THR A 430 10.03 -3.30 3.63
C THR A 430 8.68 -3.98 3.82
N LEU A 431 8.52 -5.19 3.26
CA LEU A 431 7.33 -6.03 3.50
C LEU A 431 7.32 -6.57 4.92
N ALA A 432 8.46 -7.05 5.43
CA ALA A 432 8.57 -7.57 6.79
C ALA A 432 8.27 -6.50 7.85
N GLU A 433 8.64 -5.24 7.61
CA GLU A 433 8.26 -4.12 8.47
C GLU A 433 6.74 -3.94 8.52
N ALA A 434 6.07 -3.92 7.36
CA ALA A 434 4.62 -3.79 7.29
C ALA A 434 3.88 -4.97 7.96
N ILE A 435 4.35 -6.20 7.74
CA ILE A 435 3.82 -7.40 8.40
C ILE A 435 3.98 -7.29 9.93
N SER A 436 5.14 -6.86 10.41
CA SER A 436 5.37 -6.66 11.84
C SER A 436 4.48 -5.56 12.41
N TYR A 437 4.26 -4.48 11.66
CA TYR A 437 3.42 -3.37 12.09
C TYR A 437 1.95 -3.79 12.18
N GLU A 438 1.43 -4.48 11.15
CA GLU A 438 0.08 -5.05 11.15
C GLU A 438 -0.10 -6.00 12.35
N LYS A 439 0.89 -6.88 12.61
CA LYS A 439 0.85 -7.80 13.74
C LYS A 439 0.71 -7.07 15.07
N THR A 440 1.49 -6.01 15.30
CA THR A 440 1.40 -5.18 16.51
C THR A 440 0.00 -4.58 16.67
N LEU A 441 -0.59 -4.02 15.61
CA LEU A 441 -1.95 -3.48 15.65
C LEU A 441 -2.98 -4.55 15.99
N VAL A 442 -2.91 -5.69 15.31
CA VAL A 442 -3.85 -6.80 15.48
C VAL A 442 -3.79 -7.36 16.89
N ASP A 443 -2.59 -7.63 17.41
CA ASP A 443 -2.41 -8.16 18.76
C ASP A 443 -2.91 -7.17 19.83
N PHE A 444 -2.64 -5.86 19.65
CA PHE A 444 -3.17 -4.81 20.52
C PHE A 444 -4.70 -4.75 20.52
N LEU A 445 -5.33 -4.75 19.34
CA LEU A 445 -6.79 -4.67 19.21
C LEU A 445 -7.50 -5.89 19.81
N TYR A 446 -6.90 -7.08 19.70
CA TYR A 446 -7.38 -8.25 20.44
C TYR A 446 -7.20 -8.08 21.93
N ASN A 447 -6.06 -7.59 22.40
CA ASN A 447 -5.86 -7.35 23.82
C ASN A 447 -6.90 -6.39 24.40
N ALA A 448 -7.19 -5.30 23.67
CA ALA A 448 -8.22 -4.32 23.99
C ALA A 448 -9.62 -4.95 24.01
N THR A 449 -9.98 -5.71 22.97
CA THR A 449 -11.26 -6.44 22.88
C THR A 449 -11.46 -7.36 24.08
N ASN A 450 -10.45 -8.17 24.41
CA ASN A 450 -10.51 -9.12 25.51
C ASN A 450 -10.63 -8.41 26.86
N LEU A 451 -9.86 -7.34 27.07
CA LEU A 451 -9.93 -6.57 28.31
C LEU A 451 -11.33 -5.97 28.52
N HIS A 452 -11.92 -5.40 27.47
CA HIS A 452 -13.26 -4.84 27.50
C HIS A 452 -14.33 -5.90 27.79
N LEU A 453 -14.23 -7.06 27.14
CA LEU A 453 -15.17 -8.16 27.34
C LEU A 453 -15.03 -8.80 28.73
N LEU A 454 -13.83 -8.83 29.31
CA LEU A 454 -13.64 -9.23 30.70
C LEU A 454 -14.22 -8.20 31.68
N ALA A 455 -14.08 -6.90 31.40
CA ALA A 455 -14.70 -5.85 32.21
C ALA A 455 -16.24 -5.95 32.22
N ASN A 456 -16.83 -6.45 31.12
CA ASN A 456 -18.27 -6.69 31.02
C ASN A 456 -18.78 -7.81 31.94
N THR A 457 -17.94 -8.78 32.30
CA THR A 457 -18.35 -9.89 33.20
C THR A 457 -18.20 -9.54 34.68
N MET A 458 -17.56 -8.41 35.01
CA MET A 458 -17.36 -7.98 36.39
C MET A 458 -18.65 -7.45 37.03
N PRO A 459 -18.85 -7.64 38.35
CA PRO A 459 -20.02 -7.11 39.07
C PRO A 459 -20.14 -5.58 38.95
N ALA A 460 -21.38 -5.08 38.88
CA ALA A 460 -21.65 -3.64 38.78
C ALA A 460 -21.03 -2.81 39.93
N SER A 461 -20.82 -3.41 41.10
CA SER A 461 -20.15 -2.77 42.25
C SER A 461 -18.70 -2.34 41.95
N CYS A 462 -18.01 -3.02 41.04
CA CYS A 462 -16.64 -2.67 40.63
C CYS A 462 -16.57 -1.35 39.82
N ARG A 463 -17.72 -0.84 39.35
CA ARG A 463 -17.81 0.43 38.59
C ARG A 463 -18.04 1.66 39.46
N GLN A 464 -18.43 1.45 40.71
CA GLN A 464 -18.80 2.54 41.64
C GLN A 464 -17.61 3.09 42.43
N SER A 465 -16.43 2.45 42.33
CA SER A 465 -15.21 2.97 42.96
C SER A 465 -14.74 4.20 42.21
N SER A 466 -15.06 5.39 42.72
CA SER A 466 -14.54 6.66 42.22
C SER A 466 -13.03 6.74 42.48
N HIS A 467 -12.20 6.34 41.52
CA HIS A 467 -10.81 6.79 41.54
C HIS A 467 -10.75 8.21 40.96
N SER A 468 -10.32 9.15 41.82
CA SER A 468 -10.27 10.59 41.55
C SER A 468 -8.98 11.05 40.85
N SER A 469 -8.12 10.14 40.41
CA SER A 469 -6.88 10.45 39.69
C SER A 469 -7.02 10.08 38.22
N GLU A 470 -6.85 11.05 37.32
CA GLU A 470 -6.84 10.78 35.89
C GLU A 470 -5.80 9.71 35.52
N HIS A 471 -6.23 8.65 34.84
CA HIS A 471 -5.30 7.61 34.40
C HIS A 471 -4.28 8.18 33.39
N PRO A 472 -2.98 7.86 33.50
CA PRO A 472 -1.94 8.41 32.62
C PRO A 472 -2.21 8.21 31.12
N LEU A 473 -2.87 7.11 30.72
CA LEU A 473 -3.27 6.86 29.33
C LEU A 473 -4.10 7.99 28.71
N ARG A 474 -4.88 8.75 29.50
CA ARG A 474 -5.64 9.90 28.98
C ARG A 474 -4.70 10.98 28.43
N SER A 475 -3.67 11.31 29.20
CA SER A 475 -2.66 12.29 28.79
C SER A 475 -1.83 11.82 27.60
N HIS A 476 -1.48 10.53 27.56
CA HIS A 476 -0.77 9.93 26.43
C HIS A 476 -1.63 9.92 25.16
N LEU A 477 -2.92 9.60 25.26
CA LEU A 477 -3.84 9.65 24.14
C LEU A 477 -4.01 11.07 23.60
N ALA A 478 -4.26 12.06 24.47
CA ALA A 478 -4.37 13.46 24.07
C ALA A 478 -3.10 13.96 23.36
N LYS A 479 -1.92 13.62 23.91
CA LYS A 479 -0.63 13.93 23.29
C LYS A 479 -0.50 13.28 21.91
N ALA A 480 -0.82 11.99 21.78
CA ALA A 480 -0.75 11.28 20.51
C ALA A 480 -1.73 11.86 19.46
N GLN A 481 -2.95 12.25 19.86
CA GLN A 481 -3.91 12.92 18.99
C GLN A 481 -3.33 14.22 18.42
N GLN A 482 -2.70 15.03 19.28
CA GLN A 482 -2.05 16.28 18.86
C GLN A 482 -0.84 16.02 17.95
N GLU A 483 0.05 15.09 18.30
CA GLU A 483 1.24 14.78 17.50
C GLU A 483 0.89 14.21 16.12
N VAL A 484 -0.19 13.43 16.02
CA VAL A 484 -0.76 12.96 14.76
C VAL A 484 -1.32 14.14 13.95
N TYR A 485 -2.09 15.02 14.57
CA TYR A 485 -2.60 16.22 13.90
C TYR A 485 -1.45 17.06 13.33
N ASP A 486 -0.43 17.34 14.14
CA ASP A 486 0.77 18.09 13.72
C ASP A 486 1.55 17.38 12.61
N ALA A 487 1.52 16.04 12.57
CA ALA A 487 2.17 15.25 11.53
C ALA A 487 1.44 15.38 10.20
N LEU A 488 0.11 15.33 10.25
CA LEU A 488 -0.73 15.44 9.07
C LEU A 488 -0.76 16.87 8.51
N CYS A 489 -0.64 17.89 9.37
CA CYS A 489 -0.44 19.29 8.97
C CYS A 489 0.92 19.51 8.29
N ASP A 490 1.92 18.66 8.54
CA ASP A 490 3.27 18.81 7.99
C ASP A 490 3.48 18.03 6.66
N SER A 491 2.69 18.38 5.64
CA SER A 491 2.68 17.73 4.32
C SER A 491 2.19 16.30 4.34
N CYS A 492 1.14 16.05 5.15
CA CYS A 492 0.52 14.74 5.33
C CYS A 492 1.58 13.67 5.68
N ASP A 493 2.40 13.90 6.71
CA ASP A 493 3.44 12.94 7.14
C ASP A 493 2.81 11.73 7.84
N ILE A 494 2.20 10.85 7.05
CA ILE A 494 1.52 9.64 7.49
C ILE A 494 2.50 8.68 8.18
N ARG A 495 3.74 8.60 7.71
CA ARG A 495 4.80 7.80 8.34
C ARG A 495 5.03 8.25 9.79
N ARG A 496 5.14 9.56 10.04
CA ARG A 496 5.26 10.09 11.41
C ARG A 496 4.01 9.83 12.23
N ALA A 497 2.82 10.02 11.66
CA ALA A 497 1.56 9.70 12.35
C ALA A 497 1.48 8.21 12.77
N LEU A 498 1.86 7.27 11.89
CA LEU A 498 1.91 5.84 12.20
C LEU A 498 3.01 5.49 13.22
N ALA A 499 4.11 6.23 13.27
CA ALA A 499 5.11 6.05 14.33
C ALA A 499 4.55 6.39 15.71
N VAL A 500 3.81 7.51 15.83
CA VAL A 500 3.11 7.93 17.06
C VAL A 500 2.07 6.89 17.47
N VAL A 501 1.28 6.38 16.53
CA VAL A 501 0.32 5.29 16.79
C VAL A 501 1.00 4.07 17.38
N LYS A 502 2.13 3.64 16.80
CA LYS A 502 2.87 2.47 17.29
C LYS A 502 3.38 2.68 18.71
N GLU A 503 3.92 3.87 19.01
CA GLU A 503 4.37 4.21 20.37
C GLU A 503 3.21 4.15 21.38
N LEU A 504 2.07 4.76 21.05
CA LEU A 504 0.88 4.74 21.90
C LEU A 504 0.37 3.31 22.14
N VAL A 505 0.33 2.49 21.09
CA VAL A 505 -0.06 1.07 21.17
C VAL A 505 0.88 0.31 22.12
N CYS A 506 2.20 0.41 21.91
CA CYS A 506 3.18 -0.28 22.75
C CYS A 506 3.11 0.17 24.22
N LEU A 507 2.93 1.46 24.47
CA LEU A 507 2.77 2.00 25.82
C LEU A 507 1.47 1.49 26.46
N THR A 508 0.37 1.42 25.71
CA THR A 508 -0.91 0.91 26.22
C THR A 508 -0.83 -0.57 26.56
N ASP A 509 -0.19 -1.38 25.72
CA ASP A 509 0.06 -2.81 26.01
C ASP A 509 0.86 -3.00 27.31
N GLN A 510 1.81 -2.11 27.63
CA GLN A 510 2.55 -2.19 28.91
C GLN A 510 1.61 -2.02 30.12
N TYR A 511 0.65 -1.10 30.06
CA TYR A 511 -0.36 -0.95 31.13
C TYR A 511 -1.24 -2.19 31.25
N ILE A 512 -1.65 -2.80 30.12
CA ILE A 512 -2.45 -4.03 30.12
C ILE A 512 -1.70 -5.18 30.83
N LEU A 513 -0.38 -5.27 30.64
CA LEU A 513 0.45 -6.33 31.21
C LEU A 513 0.78 -6.13 32.70
N GLN A 514 0.69 -4.90 33.23
CA GLN A 514 1.15 -4.54 34.58
C GLN A 514 0.03 -4.47 35.64
N LEU A 515 -1.17 -5.00 35.37
CA LEU A 515 -2.35 -4.92 36.25
C LEU A 515 -2.09 -5.46 37.68
N PRO A 516 -2.01 -4.59 38.72
CA PRO A 516 -1.67 -5.02 40.08
C PRO A 516 -2.89 -5.51 40.88
N ASN A 517 -4.09 -4.90 40.75
CA ASN A 517 -5.35 -5.40 41.34
C ASN A 517 -6.39 -5.73 40.26
N TYR A 518 -6.45 -7.01 39.89
CA TYR A 518 -7.19 -7.52 38.74
C TYR A 518 -8.69 -7.17 38.69
N LYS A 519 -9.39 -6.98 39.82
CA LYS A 519 -10.86 -6.80 39.79
C LYS A 519 -11.32 -5.35 39.62
N VAL A 520 -10.69 -4.41 40.33
CA VAL A 520 -11.10 -3.00 40.31
C VAL A 520 -10.38 -2.26 39.19
N ASP A 521 -9.07 -2.47 39.03
CA ASP A 521 -8.27 -1.74 38.04
C ASP A 521 -8.61 -2.13 36.61
N LEU A 522 -9.13 -3.35 36.40
CA LEU A 522 -9.44 -3.88 35.06
C LEU A 522 -10.59 -3.15 34.38
N VAL A 523 -11.64 -2.77 35.11
CA VAL A 523 -12.80 -2.08 34.52
C VAL A 523 -12.41 -0.67 34.10
N HIS A 524 -11.69 0.06 34.97
CA HIS A 524 -11.20 1.41 34.66
C HIS A 524 -10.15 1.40 33.54
N LEU A 525 -9.24 0.42 33.53
CA LEU A 525 -8.25 0.28 32.46
C LEU A 525 -8.91 -0.05 31.12
N ALA A 526 -9.94 -0.91 31.10
CA ALA A 526 -10.64 -1.30 29.88
C ALA A 526 -11.21 -0.09 29.13
N ASP A 527 -11.83 0.83 29.85
CA ASP A 527 -12.39 2.06 29.31
C ASP A 527 -11.32 2.94 28.64
N HIS A 528 -10.17 3.13 29.29
CA HIS A 528 -9.06 3.89 28.72
C HIS A 528 -8.42 3.21 27.50
N VAL A 529 -8.27 1.89 27.55
CA VAL A 529 -7.76 1.09 26.43
C VAL A 529 -8.72 1.13 25.23
N TYR A 530 -10.04 1.11 25.48
CA TYR A 530 -11.04 1.24 24.44
C TYR A 530 -10.97 2.59 23.71
N LEU A 531 -10.76 3.69 24.44
CA LEU A 531 -10.57 5.02 23.82
C LEU A 531 -9.33 5.05 22.92
N VAL A 532 -8.21 4.47 23.37
CA VAL A 532 -6.99 4.36 22.56
C VAL A 532 -7.25 3.51 21.31
N ALA A 533 -7.86 2.33 21.47
CA ALA A 533 -8.16 1.45 20.35
C ALA A 533 -9.12 2.11 19.35
N SER A 534 -10.11 2.86 19.82
CA SER A 534 -11.03 3.63 18.97
C SER A 534 -10.30 4.71 18.19
N PHE A 535 -9.38 5.46 18.81
CA PHE A 535 -8.55 6.44 18.13
C PHE A 535 -7.73 5.81 17.00
N VAL A 536 -7.03 4.72 17.32
CA VAL A 536 -6.22 3.97 16.36
C VAL A 536 -7.09 3.48 15.20
N LEU A 537 -8.23 2.85 15.47
CA LEU A 537 -9.13 2.34 14.41
C LEU A 537 -9.69 3.46 13.52
N ARG A 538 -10.14 4.58 14.10
CA ARG A 538 -10.64 5.73 13.32
C ARG A 538 -9.57 6.29 12.40
N LEU A 539 -8.33 6.43 12.88
CA LEU A 539 -7.22 6.91 12.06
C LEU A 539 -6.85 5.90 10.96
N LEU A 540 -6.77 4.61 11.29
CA LEU A 540 -6.49 3.57 10.30
C LEU A 540 -7.60 3.44 9.25
N ARG A 541 -8.86 3.73 9.60
CA ARG A 541 -9.97 3.84 8.66
C ARG A 541 -9.78 5.00 7.69
N VAL A 542 -9.44 6.19 8.20
CA VAL A 542 -9.08 7.34 7.34
C VAL A 542 -7.95 6.96 6.39
N LEU A 543 -6.95 6.22 6.86
CA LEU A 543 -5.84 5.80 6.00
C LEU A 543 -6.17 4.63 5.07
N GLY A 544 -7.39 4.08 5.09
CA GLY A 544 -7.82 2.92 4.27
C GLY A 544 -7.18 1.58 4.68
N VAL A 545 -6.66 1.49 5.91
CA VAL A 545 -6.03 0.29 6.48
C VAL A 545 -7.05 -0.58 7.23
N ALA A 546 -8.06 0.03 7.85
CA ALA A 546 -9.11 -0.65 8.59
C ALA A 546 -10.48 -0.46 7.92
N ASP A 547 -11.35 -1.46 8.08
CA ASP A 547 -12.73 -1.43 7.59
C ASP A 547 -13.61 -0.48 8.42
N LEU A 548 -14.79 -0.18 7.89
CA LEU A 548 -15.82 0.54 8.62
C LEU A 548 -16.46 -0.38 9.66
N THR A 549 -16.33 0.00 10.93
CA THR A 549 -16.95 -0.64 12.09
C THR A 549 -17.49 0.45 13.00
N LEU A 550 -18.35 0.10 13.97
CA LEU A 550 -18.85 1.09 14.92
C LEU A 550 -17.73 1.76 15.74
N ALA A 551 -16.64 1.04 16.04
CA ALA A 551 -15.50 1.59 16.78
C ALA A 551 -14.64 2.53 15.92
N SER A 552 -14.62 2.31 14.60
CA SER A 552 -13.96 3.21 13.65
C SER A 552 -14.86 4.37 13.19
N ASP A 553 -16.11 4.47 13.66
CA ASP A 553 -17.01 5.59 13.36
C ASP A 553 -16.61 6.91 14.05
N GLY A 554 -17.01 8.04 13.47
CA GLY A 554 -16.64 9.38 13.94
C GLY A 554 -15.29 9.86 13.42
N THR A 555 -14.67 10.85 14.08
CA THR A 555 -13.38 11.42 13.65
C THR A 555 -12.26 11.13 14.65
N PRO A 556 -11.02 10.84 14.18
CA PRO A 556 -9.83 10.74 15.04
C PRO A 556 -9.20 12.10 15.38
N VAL A 557 -9.70 13.20 14.80
CA VAL A 557 -9.15 14.55 14.99
C VAL A 557 -9.39 15.03 16.44
N PRO A 558 -8.43 15.74 17.08
CA PRO A 558 -8.62 16.34 18.40
C PRO A 558 -9.83 17.29 18.44
N ALA A 559 -10.60 17.29 19.52
CA ALA A 559 -11.87 18.03 19.61
C ALA A 559 -11.73 19.56 19.49
N ASP A 560 -10.58 20.10 19.89
CA ASP A 560 -10.23 21.51 19.86
C ASP A 560 -9.43 21.93 18.63
N ALA A 561 -9.03 20.96 17.79
CA ALA A 561 -8.30 21.23 16.57
C ALA A 561 -9.13 21.96 15.52
N THR A 562 -8.44 22.74 14.69
CA THR A 562 -9.05 23.41 13.54
C THR A 562 -9.05 22.45 12.35
N VAL A 563 -10.16 22.39 11.64
CA VAL A 563 -10.36 21.64 10.39
C VAL A 563 -10.91 22.62 9.35
N ALA A 564 -11.06 22.17 8.10
CA ALA A 564 -11.63 22.99 7.06
C ALA A 564 -13.06 23.41 7.45
N GLY A 565 -13.30 24.71 7.56
CA GLY A 565 -14.58 25.27 7.99
C GLY A 565 -14.65 25.60 9.48
N GLY A 566 -13.54 25.49 10.23
CA GLY A 566 -13.44 25.88 11.64
C GLY A 566 -13.26 24.71 12.58
N LYS A 567 -14.04 24.65 13.67
CA LYS A 567 -13.97 23.53 14.62
C LYS A 567 -14.81 22.36 14.14
N ILE A 568 -14.47 21.16 14.60
CA ILE A 568 -15.22 19.94 14.31
C ILE A 568 -16.70 20.14 14.69
N SER A 569 -17.59 19.87 13.74
CA SER A 569 -19.04 19.94 13.95
C SER A 569 -19.51 18.93 14.99
N SER A 570 -20.53 19.28 15.78
CA SER A 570 -21.16 18.35 16.73
C SER A 570 -21.73 17.08 16.09
N LYS A 571 -21.99 17.09 14.77
CA LYS A 571 -22.43 15.92 14.00
C LYS A 571 -21.31 14.90 13.78
N LEU A 572 -20.06 15.34 13.68
CA LEU A 572 -18.90 14.47 13.51
C LEU A 572 -18.33 14.17 14.89
N ARG A 573 -18.77 13.06 15.51
CA ARG A 573 -18.40 12.71 16.89
C ARG A 573 -16.88 12.53 17.03
N PRO A 574 -16.12 13.48 17.62
CA PRO A 574 -14.71 13.27 17.95
C PRO A 574 -14.60 12.33 19.15
N ILE A 575 -13.39 11.87 19.46
CA ILE A 575 -13.16 11.17 20.73
C ILE A 575 -13.12 12.22 21.83
N GLN A 576 -14.06 12.14 22.78
CA GLN A 576 -14.16 13.03 23.92
C GLN A 576 -13.84 12.26 25.20
N LEU A 577 -12.62 12.45 25.72
CA LEU A 577 -12.10 11.70 26.86
C LEU A 577 -13.04 11.66 28.08
N ASP A 578 -13.76 12.76 28.38
CA ASP A 578 -14.66 12.85 29.53
C ASP A 578 -16.09 12.38 29.25
N SER A 579 -16.70 12.79 28.14
CA SER A 579 -18.09 12.46 27.85
C SER A 579 -18.23 11.03 27.31
N ASP A 580 -17.25 10.51 26.57
CA ASP A 580 -17.26 9.12 26.08
C ASP A 580 -17.06 8.10 27.21
N LEU A 581 -16.67 8.52 28.41
CA LEU A 581 -16.65 7.65 29.61
C LEU A 581 -17.86 7.87 30.53
N LYS A 582 -18.45 9.07 30.51
CA LYS A 582 -19.60 9.45 31.37
C LYS A 582 -20.96 9.17 30.73
N THR A 583 -21.04 9.09 29.39
CA THR A 583 -22.25 8.69 28.68
C THR A 583 -22.58 7.24 29.02
N ASP A 584 -23.82 6.99 29.44
CA ASP A 584 -24.33 5.72 30.01
C ASP A 584 -23.35 4.54 29.86
N PRO A 585 -22.63 4.18 30.94
CA PRO A 585 -21.65 3.09 30.93
C PRO A 585 -22.22 1.81 30.32
N SER A 586 -23.53 1.57 30.44
CA SER A 586 -24.22 0.42 29.85
C SER A 586 -24.08 0.30 28.32
N ASN A 587 -23.83 1.42 27.62
CA ASN A 587 -23.80 1.52 26.17
C ASN A 587 -22.38 1.34 25.57
N LEU A 588 -21.34 1.71 26.31
CA LEU A 588 -19.93 1.46 25.93
C LEU A 588 -19.57 -0.03 26.06
N LEU A 589 -20.16 -0.69 27.05
CA LEU A 589 -19.99 -2.12 27.34
C LEU A 589 -20.59 -3.03 26.25
N ARG A 590 -21.45 -2.50 25.36
CA ARG A 590 -21.98 -3.25 24.20
C ARG A 590 -21.08 -3.18 22.95
N ARG A 591 -20.04 -2.34 22.95
CA ARG A 591 -19.18 -2.13 21.77
C ARG A 591 -17.87 -2.87 21.97
N SER A 592 -17.74 -4.08 21.43
CA SER A 592 -16.58 -4.94 21.69
C SER A 592 -15.79 -5.34 20.45
N TRP A 593 -16.27 -5.05 19.26
CA TRP A 593 -15.54 -5.37 18.03
C TRP A 593 -14.44 -4.33 17.78
N LEU A 594 -13.27 -4.53 18.38
CA LEU A 594 -12.05 -3.79 18.06
C LEU A 594 -11.19 -4.69 17.17
N SER A 595 -11.33 -4.52 15.85
CA SER A 595 -10.61 -5.27 14.83
C SER A 595 -10.36 -4.40 13.61
N LEU A 596 -9.33 -4.74 12.83
CA LEU A 596 -9.05 -4.08 11.55
C LEU A 596 -10.05 -4.49 10.46
N ASP A 597 -10.67 -5.66 10.58
CA ASP A 597 -11.65 -6.18 9.63
C ASP A 597 -13.07 -5.98 10.16
N ALA A 598 -14.03 -5.73 9.26
CA ALA A 598 -15.44 -5.86 9.59
C ALA A 598 -15.80 -7.33 9.89
N LEU A 599 -16.83 -7.53 10.70
CA LEU A 599 -17.29 -8.85 11.08
C LEU A 599 -18.33 -9.37 10.08
N THR A 600 -18.27 -10.67 9.74
CA THR A 600 -19.25 -11.30 8.84
C THR A 600 -19.92 -12.50 9.50
N VAL A 601 -21.12 -12.84 9.05
CA VAL A 601 -21.87 -14.01 9.55
C VAL A 601 -21.10 -15.29 9.29
N GLU A 602 -20.53 -15.43 8.09
CA GLU A 602 -19.78 -16.62 7.67
C GLU A 602 -18.58 -16.86 8.58
N ARG A 603 -17.86 -15.79 8.93
CA ARG A 603 -16.71 -15.86 9.83
C ARG A 603 -17.13 -16.29 11.24
N LEU A 604 -18.26 -15.79 11.75
CA LEU A 604 -18.79 -16.19 13.05
C LEU A 604 -19.25 -17.64 13.07
N VAL A 605 -19.95 -18.08 12.02
CA VAL A 605 -20.41 -19.46 11.88
C VAL A 605 -19.22 -20.41 11.86
N ALA A 606 -18.22 -20.13 11.01
CA ALA A 606 -17.02 -20.96 10.89
C ALA A 606 -16.21 -21.01 12.21
N ALA A 607 -16.00 -19.85 12.85
CA ALA A 607 -15.31 -19.75 14.13
C ALA A 607 -16.03 -20.56 15.22
N LEU A 608 -17.36 -20.44 15.30
CA LEU A 608 -18.16 -21.10 16.30
C LEU A 608 -18.20 -22.62 16.10
N GLN A 609 -18.55 -23.08 14.90
CA GLN A 609 -18.66 -24.51 14.59
C GLN A 609 -17.33 -25.23 14.82
N THR A 610 -16.22 -24.64 14.34
CA THR A 610 -14.89 -25.25 14.51
C THR A 610 -14.46 -25.27 15.97
N THR A 611 -14.73 -24.20 16.73
CA THR A 611 -14.40 -24.16 18.17
C THR A 611 -15.21 -25.19 18.95
N LEU A 612 -16.51 -25.35 18.66
CA LEU A 612 -17.35 -26.38 19.28
C LEU A 612 -16.82 -27.79 18.98
N SER A 613 -16.47 -28.08 17.72
CA SER A 613 -15.91 -29.37 17.31
C SER A 613 -14.54 -29.65 17.96
N ALA A 614 -13.66 -28.65 18.03
CA ALA A 614 -12.38 -28.74 18.71
C ALA A 614 -12.56 -29.00 20.22
N THR A 615 -13.55 -28.34 20.82
CA THR A 615 -13.89 -28.52 22.25
C THR A 615 -14.46 -29.91 22.52
N GLN A 616 -15.32 -30.42 21.65
CA GLN A 616 -15.84 -31.80 21.73
C GLN A 616 -14.69 -32.81 21.63
N THR A 617 -13.74 -32.60 20.72
CA THR A 617 -12.55 -33.46 20.57
C THR A 617 -11.69 -33.45 21.83
N LEU A 618 -11.46 -32.27 22.42
CA LEU A 618 -10.72 -32.13 23.68
C LEU A 618 -11.47 -32.80 24.84
N ALA A 619 -12.78 -32.58 24.96
CA ALA A 619 -13.61 -33.18 26.00
C ALA A 619 -13.54 -34.71 25.95
N SER A 620 -13.70 -35.32 24.77
CA SER A 620 -13.57 -36.76 24.58
C SER A 620 -12.19 -37.27 25.00
N ALA A 621 -11.12 -36.56 24.64
CA ALA A 621 -9.76 -36.93 25.04
C ALA A 621 -9.54 -36.85 26.57
N LEU A 622 -10.15 -35.87 27.25
CA LEU A 622 -10.08 -35.76 28.70
C LEU A 622 -10.83 -36.92 29.39
N MET A 623 -12.03 -37.26 28.88
CA MET A 623 -12.85 -38.34 29.43
C MET A 623 -12.19 -39.73 29.26
N THR A 624 -11.40 -39.94 28.21
CA THR A 624 -10.65 -41.20 28.03
C THR A 624 -9.51 -41.41 29.04
N GLU A 625 -9.09 -40.37 29.75
CA GLU A 625 -8.00 -40.43 30.72
C GLU A 625 -8.52 -40.66 32.17
N GLY A 626 -9.80 -40.98 32.34
CA GLY A 626 -10.44 -41.31 33.63
C GLY A 626 -11.20 -40.16 34.28
N ASP A 627 -11.73 -40.38 35.49
CA ASP A 627 -12.69 -39.47 36.15
C ASP A 627 -12.11 -38.13 36.61
N MET A 628 -10.80 -37.92 36.46
CA MET A 628 -10.07 -36.74 36.93
C MET A 628 -10.56 -35.41 36.33
N PHE A 629 -11.17 -35.45 35.14
CA PHE A 629 -11.65 -34.27 34.42
C PHE A 629 -13.16 -34.27 34.17
N THR A 630 -13.88 -35.31 34.61
CA THR A 630 -15.32 -35.44 34.37
C THR A 630 -16.07 -34.24 34.93
N ASP A 631 -15.71 -33.79 36.13
CA ASP A 631 -16.29 -32.60 36.76
C ASP A 631 -16.10 -31.34 35.90
N ILE A 632 -14.94 -31.17 35.28
CA ILE A 632 -14.64 -30.01 34.44
C ILE A 632 -15.45 -30.06 33.14
N VAL A 633 -15.51 -31.23 32.49
CA VAL A 633 -16.25 -31.43 31.23
C VAL A 633 -17.76 -31.24 31.44
N ASP A 634 -18.31 -31.80 32.51
CA ASP A 634 -19.73 -31.70 32.84
C ASP A 634 -20.12 -30.25 33.14
N ASN A 635 -19.29 -29.53 33.92
CA ASN A 635 -19.53 -28.13 34.23
C ASN A 635 -19.56 -27.25 32.98
N VAL A 636 -18.61 -27.41 32.06
CA VAL A 636 -18.60 -26.64 30.79
C VAL A 636 -19.80 -26.99 29.94
N THR A 637 -20.13 -28.28 29.81
CA THR A 637 -21.28 -28.76 29.02
C THR A 637 -22.60 -28.20 29.56
N ALA A 638 -22.79 -28.25 30.89
CA ALA A 638 -23.97 -27.71 31.55
C ALA A 638 -24.09 -26.19 31.36
N ASN A 639 -22.98 -25.44 31.47
CA ASN A 639 -22.98 -24.00 31.26
C ASN A 639 -23.32 -23.62 29.81
N VAL A 640 -22.73 -24.30 28.82
CA VAL A 640 -23.01 -24.07 27.40
C VAL A 640 -24.48 -24.34 27.08
N HIS A 641 -25.05 -25.42 27.62
CA HIS A 641 -26.45 -25.74 27.45
C HIS A 641 -27.36 -24.69 28.11
N LYS A 642 -27.08 -24.35 29.36
CA LYS A 642 -27.89 -23.38 30.14
C LYS A 642 -27.90 -21.99 29.51
N GLU A 643 -26.75 -21.51 29.03
CA GLU A 643 -26.62 -20.13 28.54
C GLU A 643 -26.94 -19.96 27.06
N PHE A 644 -26.63 -20.97 26.23
CA PHE A 644 -26.71 -20.87 24.77
C PHE A 644 -27.63 -21.91 24.13
N GLY A 645 -28.21 -22.83 24.91
CA GLY A 645 -29.10 -23.87 24.40
C GLY A 645 -28.41 -24.91 23.52
N LEU A 646 -27.08 -25.04 23.60
CA LEU A 646 -26.28 -25.96 22.78
C LEU A 646 -25.80 -27.15 23.61
N HIS A 647 -25.74 -28.34 23.00
CA HIS A 647 -25.22 -29.55 23.65
C HIS A 647 -23.89 -29.95 23.02
N LEU A 648 -22.80 -29.98 23.79
CA LEU A 648 -21.43 -30.15 23.27
C LEU A 648 -21.23 -31.44 22.45
N PHE A 649 -21.93 -32.51 22.81
CA PHE A 649 -21.85 -33.81 22.14
C PHE A 649 -22.97 -34.06 21.11
N ASN A 650 -23.85 -33.08 20.90
CA ASN A 650 -24.94 -33.15 19.92
C ASN A 650 -25.15 -31.77 19.29
N LEU A 651 -24.24 -31.40 18.39
CA LEU A 651 -24.18 -30.06 17.80
C LEU A 651 -25.12 -29.95 16.59
N PRO A 652 -26.07 -29.01 16.59
CA PRO A 652 -26.89 -28.72 15.42
C PRO A 652 -26.09 -27.97 14.34
N THR A 653 -26.58 -27.95 13.10
CA THR A 653 -25.96 -27.17 12.01
C THR A 653 -26.03 -25.67 12.28
N ASP A 654 -27.15 -25.20 12.84
CA ASP A 654 -27.47 -23.77 12.99
C ASP A 654 -27.09 -23.24 14.39
N CYS A 655 -25.91 -23.62 14.88
CA CYS A 655 -25.41 -23.26 16.22
C CYS A 655 -25.50 -21.75 16.52
N LEU A 656 -25.15 -20.89 15.55
CA LEU A 656 -25.15 -19.43 15.73
C LEU A 656 -26.55 -18.90 16.02
N THR A 657 -27.53 -19.27 15.19
CA THR A 657 -28.93 -18.84 15.33
C THR A 657 -29.51 -19.29 16.66
N LEU A 658 -29.22 -20.51 17.10
CA LEU A 658 -29.69 -21.05 18.36
C LEU A 658 -29.07 -20.33 19.56
N ALA A 659 -27.76 -20.12 19.55
CA ALA A 659 -27.05 -19.38 20.61
C ALA A 659 -27.57 -17.95 20.74
N VAL A 660 -27.77 -17.26 19.61
CA VAL A 660 -28.34 -15.91 19.55
C VAL A 660 -29.75 -15.89 20.13
N LYS A 661 -30.62 -16.81 19.68
CA LYS A 661 -32.01 -16.91 20.16
C LYS A 661 -32.08 -17.21 21.66
N ALA A 662 -31.23 -18.10 22.16
CA ALA A 662 -31.18 -18.47 23.57
C ALA A 662 -30.81 -17.28 24.46
N LYS A 663 -29.76 -16.52 24.08
CA LYS A 663 -29.17 -15.45 24.88
C LYS A 663 -29.90 -14.11 24.73
N SER A 664 -30.30 -13.72 23.52
CA SER A 664 -30.92 -12.42 23.23
C SER A 664 -32.46 -12.43 23.21
N LYS A 665 -33.08 -13.62 23.13
CA LYS A 665 -34.51 -13.82 22.87
C LYS A 665 -35.02 -13.28 21.52
N ARG A 666 -34.12 -12.80 20.65
CA ARG A 666 -34.39 -12.32 19.29
C ARG A 666 -33.84 -13.29 18.25
N THR A 667 -34.32 -13.21 17.02
CA THR A 667 -33.77 -14.00 15.91
C THR A 667 -32.49 -13.35 15.36
N LEU A 668 -31.63 -14.13 14.71
CA LEU A 668 -30.43 -13.58 14.05
C LEU A 668 -30.82 -12.52 13.01
N SER A 669 -31.86 -12.76 12.21
CA SER A 669 -32.36 -11.79 11.22
C SER A 669 -32.76 -10.45 11.85
N GLU A 670 -33.49 -10.47 12.96
CA GLU A 670 -33.89 -9.24 13.68
C GLU A 670 -32.69 -8.42 14.18
N LEU A 671 -31.56 -9.06 14.48
CA LEU A 671 -30.34 -8.36 14.90
C LEU A 671 -29.57 -7.77 13.71
N LEU A 672 -29.70 -8.37 12.52
CA LEU A 672 -29.02 -7.93 11.30
C LEU A 672 -29.70 -6.74 10.61
N ASP A 673 -30.92 -6.36 11.01
CA ASP A 673 -31.59 -5.13 10.55
C ASP A 673 -30.83 -3.86 10.98
N ASN A 674 -29.98 -3.95 12.02
CA ASN A 674 -29.06 -2.90 12.43
C ASN A 674 -27.74 -3.03 11.65
N PRO A 675 -27.24 -1.98 10.97
CA PRO A 675 -26.00 -2.05 10.17
C PRO A 675 -24.75 -2.44 10.96
N PHE A 676 -24.75 -2.27 12.30
CA PHE A 676 -23.68 -2.73 13.19
C PHE A 676 -24.15 -3.79 14.22
N GLY A 677 -25.26 -4.47 13.93
CA GLY A 677 -25.87 -5.45 14.83
C GLY A 677 -24.98 -6.69 15.03
N LEU A 678 -24.16 -7.05 14.03
CA LEU A 678 -23.16 -8.10 14.16
C LEU A 678 -22.14 -7.78 15.25
N GLU A 679 -21.59 -6.58 15.23
CA GLU A 679 -20.53 -6.13 16.14
C GLU A 679 -21.06 -5.84 17.54
N THR A 680 -22.28 -5.32 17.64
CA THR A 680 -22.84 -4.80 18.90
C THR A 680 -23.73 -5.78 19.65
N GLU A 681 -24.38 -6.72 18.94
CA GLU A 681 -25.35 -7.63 19.55
C GLU A 681 -24.93 -9.10 19.39
N VAL A 682 -24.48 -9.52 18.20
CA VAL A 682 -24.14 -10.92 17.93
C VAL A 682 -22.75 -11.30 18.45
N TRP A 683 -21.74 -10.48 18.20
CA TRP A 683 -20.35 -10.74 18.59
C TRP A 683 -20.17 -10.97 20.09
N PRO A 684 -20.74 -10.15 21.00
CA PRO A 684 -20.63 -10.40 22.44
C PRO A 684 -21.15 -11.79 22.84
N ILE A 685 -22.21 -12.29 22.20
CA ILE A 685 -22.78 -13.62 22.45
C ILE A 685 -21.80 -14.70 21.97
N VAL A 686 -21.31 -14.57 20.72
CA VAL A 686 -20.36 -15.53 20.14
C VAL A 686 -19.07 -15.58 20.94
N PHE A 687 -18.49 -14.44 21.27
CA PHE A 687 -17.28 -14.37 22.08
C PHE A 687 -17.47 -15.01 23.46
N SER A 688 -18.58 -14.72 24.15
CA SER A 688 -18.88 -15.33 25.45
C SER A 688 -18.93 -16.85 25.36
N LEU A 689 -19.49 -17.39 24.27
CA LEU A 689 -19.52 -18.82 24.00
C LEU A 689 -18.12 -19.38 23.71
N LEU A 690 -17.34 -18.75 22.82
CA LEU A 690 -15.96 -19.14 22.54
C LEU A 690 -15.10 -19.16 23.80
N LEU A 691 -15.27 -18.17 24.69
CA LEU A 691 -14.55 -18.11 25.95
C LEU A 691 -14.89 -19.29 26.86
N GLN A 692 -16.17 -19.63 27.03
CA GLN A 692 -16.59 -20.81 27.83
C GLN A 692 -16.00 -22.12 27.29
N LEU A 693 -15.98 -22.27 25.96
CA LEU A 693 -15.42 -23.45 25.30
C LEU A 693 -13.91 -23.58 25.55
N VAL A 694 -13.20 -22.47 25.48
CA VAL A 694 -11.74 -22.43 25.68
C VAL A 694 -11.34 -22.56 27.15
N LEU A 695 -12.22 -22.19 28.10
CA LEU A 695 -11.99 -22.41 29.52
C LEU A 695 -11.86 -23.90 29.87
N LEU A 696 -12.47 -24.82 29.11
CA LEU A 696 -12.24 -26.26 29.27
C LEU A 696 -10.76 -26.61 29.21
N ARG A 697 -10.06 -26.09 28.18
CA ARG A 697 -8.61 -26.26 28.00
C ARG A 697 -7.83 -25.69 29.17
N GLN A 698 -8.16 -24.47 29.63
CA GLN A 698 -7.45 -23.85 30.74
C GLN A 698 -7.63 -24.61 32.05
N SER A 699 -8.85 -25.00 32.38
CA SER A 699 -9.16 -25.78 33.59
C SER A 699 -8.46 -27.13 33.58
N ALA A 700 -8.41 -27.82 32.44
CA ALA A 700 -7.67 -29.06 32.30
C ALA A 700 -6.16 -28.88 32.54
N ARG A 701 -5.55 -27.84 31.96
CA ARG A 701 -4.12 -27.52 32.17
C ARG A 701 -3.81 -27.12 33.61
N ALA A 702 -4.68 -26.32 34.24
CA ALA A 702 -4.53 -25.92 35.64
C ALA A 702 -4.58 -27.14 36.56
N ARG A 703 -5.59 -28.01 36.38
CA ARG A 703 -5.74 -29.27 37.12
C ARG A 703 -4.47 -30.12 37.01
N LEU A 704 -3.93 -30.33 35.81
CA LEU A 704 -2.68 -31.07 35.59
C LEU A 704 -1.45 -30.52 36.32
N LEU A 705 -1.40 -29.20 36.57
CA LEU A 705 -0.29 -28.55 37.26
C LEU A 705 -0.45 -28.60 38.79
N THR A 706 -1.69 -28.64 39.29
CA THR A 706 -2.00 -28.64 40.73
C THR A 706 -2.15 -30.04 41.31
N THR A 707 -2.73 -30.98 40.58
CA THR A 707 -2.81 -32.39 41.00
C THR A 707 -1.53 -33.08 40.53
N GLY A 708 -0.73 -33.61 41.45
CA GLY A 708 0.50 -34.33 41.13
C GLY A 708 0.23 -35.60 40.32
N VAL A 709 0.09 -35.47 39.00
CA VAL A 709 -0.11 -36.60 38.08
C VAL A 709 1.13 -37.50 38.13
N ALA A 710 0.96 -38.75 38.58
CA ALA A 710 2.04 -39.72 38.71
C ALA A 710 2.51 -40.27 37.36
N ASP A 711 1.64 -40.32 36.34
CA ASP A 711 1.98 -40.80 34.99
C ASP A 711 2.39 -39.67 34.03
N LYS A 712 3.67 -39.69 33.64
CA LYS A 712 4.26 -38.77 32.66
C LYS A 712 3.60 -38.90 31.28
N ALA A 713 3.13 -40.09 30.90
CA ALA A 713 2.52 -40.32 29.59
C ALA A 713 1.12 -39.71 29.48
N GLN A 714 0.26 -39.92 30.49
CA GLN A 714 -1.05 -39.26 30.62
C GLN A 714 -0.93 -37.73 30.57
N LYS A 715 0.01 -37.16 31.35
CA LYS A 715 0.27 -35.72 31.33
C LYS A 715 0.64 -35.21 29.94
N GLN A 716 1.50 -35.94 29.21
CA GLN A 716 1.90 -35.56 27.86
C GLN A 716 0.75 -35.61 26.86
N ARG A 717 -0.12 -36.63 26.92
CA ARG A 717 -1.28 -36.77 26.01
C ARG A 717 -2.25 -35.62 26.16
N ILE A 718 -2.60 -35.25 27.40
CA ILE A 718 -3.54 -34.16 27.67
C ILE A 718 -2.97 -32.80 27.26
N LEU A 719 -1.69 -32.53 27.58
CA LEU A 719 -1.01 -31.31 27.11
C LEU A 719 -0.99 -31.23 25.59
N SER A 720 -0.73 -32.36 24.91
CA SER A 720 -0.73 -32.44 23.45
C SER A 720 -2.14 -32.19 22.86
N ALA A 721 -3.20 -32.67 23.51
CA ALA A 721 -4.58 -32.38 23.11
C ALA A 721 -4.93 -30.89 23.29
N CYS A 722 -4.50 -30.28 24.41
CA CYS A 722 -4.68 -28.85 24.66
C CYS A 722 -3.91 -27.98 23.65
N ASP A 723 -2.69 -28.38 23.28
CA ASP A 723 -1.86 -27.65 22.32
C ASP A 723 -2.38 -27.85 20.90
N ARG A 724 -2.90 -29.05 20.54
CA ARG A 724 -3.57 -29.30 19.26
C ARG A 724 -4.77 -28.36 19.05
N MET A 725 -5.62 -28.21 20.07
CA MET A 725 -6.77 -27.30 20.00
C MET A 725 -6.32 -25.88 19.63
N ARG A 726 -5.29 -25.36 20.32
CA ARG A 726 -4.77 -24.00 20.11
C ARG A 726 -4.05 -23.84 18.76
N ASP A 727 -3.11 -24.74 18.46
CA ASP A 727 -2.12 -24.55 17.39
C ASP A 727 -2.54 -25.15 16.05
N LYS A 728 -3.61 -25.97 16.02
CA LYS A 728 -4.12 -26.61 14.80
C LYS A 728 -5.61 -26.36 14.61
N ASP A 729 -6.44 -26.82 15.54
CA ASP A 729 -7.88 -26.91 15.30
C ASP A 729 -8.50 -25.50 15.20
N LEU A 730 -8.14 -24.57 16.10
CA LEU A 730 -8.63 -23.19 16.09
C LEU A 730 -8.02 -22.33 14.97
N VAL A 731 -6.80 -22.62 14.55
CA VAL A 731 -6.09 -21.89 13.48
C VAL A 731 -6.86 -21.96 12.15
N VAL A 732 -7.43 -23.13 11.84
CA VAL A 732 -8.21 -23.35 10.60
C VAL A 732 -9.45 -22.46 10.55
N ALA A 733 -9.99 -22.08 11.70
CA ALA A 733 -11.17 -21.23 11.82
C ALA A 733 -10.85 -19.73 11.91
N GLY A 734 -9.57 -19.35 11.83
CA GLY A 734 -9.15 -17.97 12.08
C GLY A 734 -9.26 -17.56 13.55
N VAL A 735 -9.38 -18.51 14.49
CA VAL A 735 -9.47 -18.21 15.94
C VAL A 735 -8.07 -18.25 16.53
N ARG A 736 -7.53 -17.07 16.86
CA ARG A 736 -6.26 -16.93 17.57
C ARG A 736 -6.51 -17.05 19.08
N LEU A 737 -5.80 -17.97 19.71
CA LEU A 737 -5.85 -18.19 21.15
C LEU A 737 -4.44 -18.00 21.75
N GLN A 738 -4.29 -17.00 22.63
CA GLN A 738 -3.03 -16.70 23.32
C GLN A 738 -3.20 -16.89 24.84
N ASP A 739 -2.28 -17.63 25.44
CA ASP A 739 -2.25 -17.85 26.89
C ASP A 739 -1.73 -16.59 27.60
N ARG A 740 -2.44 -16.11 28.63
CA ARG A 740 -2.03 -14.96 29.47
C ARG A 740 -1.43 -15.35 30.81
N THR A 741 -1.64 -16.60 31.23
CA THR A 741 -1.06 -17.17 32.45
C THR A 741 0.09 -18.10 32.10
N SER A 742 1.25 -17.87 32.71
CA SER A 742 2.34 -18.84 32.73
C SER A 742 1.98 -20.05 33.60
N ALA A 743 2.78 -21.11 33.51
CA ALA A 743 2.63 -22.26 34.41
C ALA A 743 2.82 -21.87 35.89
N ALA A 744 3.65 -20.86 36.18
CA ALA A 744 3.86 -20.36 37.54
C ALA A 744 2.63 -19.58 38.06
N ASP A 745 1.96 -18.84 37.18
CA ASP A 745 0.73 -18.09 37.53
C ASP A 745 -0.41 -19.04 37.92
N LEU A 746 -0.58 -20.13 37.15
CA LEU A 746 -1.57 -21.16 37.44
C LEU A 746 -1.32 -21.88 38.77
N VAL A 747 -0.05 -22.13 39.11
CA VAL A 747 0.34 -22.76 40.38
C VAL A 747 0.15 -21.80 41.57
N SER A 748 0.31 -20.49 41.36
CA SER A 748 0.10 -19.45 42.38
C SER A 748 -1.36 -19.00 42.50
N GLY A 749 -2.29 -19.63 41.78
CA GLY A 749 -3.72 -19.32 41.83
C GLY A 749 -4.14 -18.08 41.05
N ILE A 750 -3.25 -17.50 40.24
CA ILE A 750 -3.55 -16.38 39.34
C ILE A 750 -4.15 -16.95 38.06
N GLN A 751 -5.45 -16.71 37.83
CA GLN A 751 -6.17 -17.22 36.66
C GLN A 751 -6.67 -16.06 35.78
N LEU A 752 -5.84 -15.65 34.81
CA LEU A 752 -6.24 -14.75 33.74
C LEU A 752 -6.86 -15.55 32.58
N PRO A 753 -8.05 -15.18 32.11
CA PRO A 753 -8.64 -15.78 30.91
C PRO A 753 -7.71 -15.56 29.70
N PRO A 754 -7.74 -16.48 28.72
CA PRO A 754 -6.85 -16.37 27.57
C PRO A 754 -7.36 -15.28 26.62
N CYS A 755 -6.46 -14.75 25.80
CA CYS A 755 -6.80 -13.77 24.78
C CYS A 755 -7.32 -14.48 23.52
N LEU A 756 -8.52 -14.12 23.09
CA LEU A 756 -9.18 -14.63 21.88
C LEU A 756 -9.28 -13.54 20.81
N GLY A 757 -8.85 -13.84 19.59
CA GLY A 757 -8.99 -12.95 18.44
C GLY A 757 -9.53 -13.68 17.23
N LEU A 758 -10.29 -12.99 16.37
CA LEU A 758 -10.64 -13.47 15.05
C LEU A 758 -9.70 -12.83 14.02
N VAL A 759 -8.87 -13.65 13.38
CA VAL A 759 -7.92 -13.29 12.32
C VAL A 759 -8.32 -14.03 11.03
N ASP A 760 -7.84 -13.57 9.88
CA ASP A 760 -7.99 -14.36 8.67
C ASP A 760 -7.27 -15.71 8.86
N ALA A 761 -7.94 -16.83 8.55
CA ALA A 761 -7.38 -18.16 8.71
C ALA A 761 -6.10 -18.37 7.88
N SER A 762 -6.01 -17.72 6.71
CA SER A 762 -4.81 -17.76 5.86
C SER A 762 -3.60 -17.12 6.55
N ILE A 763 -3.80 -16.03 7.29
CA ILE A 763 -2.75 -15.35 8.05
C ILE A 763 -2.23 -16.25 9.18
N LEU A 764 -3.13 -16.90 9.94
CA LEU A 764 -2.70 -17.83 10.98
C LEU A 764 -1.98 -19.05 10.41
N ALA A 765 -2.47 -19.57 9.27
CA ALA A 765 -1.81 -20.66 8.57
C ALA A 765 -0.41 -20.27 8.07
N GLU A 766 -0.24 -19.06 7.55
CA GLU A 766 1.08 -18.48 7.19
C GLU A 766 2.00 -18.41 8.40
N GLU A 767 1.55 -17.82 9.52
CA GLU A 767 2.34 -17.71 10.74
C GLU A 767 2.81 -19.09 11.23
N VAL A 768 1.94 -20.10 11.22
CA VAL A 768 2.30 -21.47 11.61
C VAL A 768 3.32 -22.09 10.65
N ARG A 769 3.14 -21.90 9.33
CA ARG A 769 4.09 -22.40 8.31
C ARG A 769 5.46 -21.74 8.41
N ASP A 770 5.50 -20.44 8.69
CA ASP A 770 6.73 -19.66 8.71
C ASP A 770 7.39 -19.57 10.09
N LYS A 771 6.70 -19.97 11.17
CA LYS A 771 7.24 -20.05 12.53
C LYS A 771 8.61 -20.75 12.60
N PRO A 772 8.84 -21.91 11.97
CA PRO A 772 10.16 -22.57 11.99
C PRO A 772 11.25 -21.73 11.30
N LYS A 773 10.90 -21.06 10.19
CA LYS A 773 11.84 -20.17 9.48
C LYS A 773 12.16 -18.93 10.32
N GLN A 774 11.16 -18.37 10.99
CA GLN A 774 11.31 -17.22 11.88
C GLN A 774 12.10 -17.56 13.14
N ASP A 775 11.86 -18.72 13.75
CA ASP A 775 12.59 -19.17 14.93
C ASP A 775 14.05 -19.50 14.57
N ASN A 776 14.29 -20.13 13.42
CA ASN A 776 15.64 -20.32 12.88
C ASN A 776 16.32 -18.98 12.54
N ASN A 777 15.60 -18.01 11.98
CA ASN A 777 16.14 -16.67 11.72
C ASN A 777 16.35 -15.85 12.99
N LYS A 778 15.51 -16.01 14.02
CA LYS A 778 15.66 -15.38 15.34
C LYS A 778 16.80 -16.01 16.10
N GLN A 779 16.97 -17.34 16.05
CA GLN A 779 18.17 -18.02 16.55
C GLN A 779 19.40 -17.58 15.75
N ALA A 780 19.34 -17.49 14.42
CA ALA A 780 20.45 -17.00 13.62
C ALA A 780 20.76 -15.51 13.86
N LYS A 781 19.76 -14.66 14.09
CA LYS A 781 19.91 -13.25 14.48
C LYS A 781 20.42 -13.11 15.92
N LYS A 782 19.97 -13.95 16.84
CA LYS A 782 20.41 -14.00 18.24
C LYS A 782 21.84 -14.51 18.34
N VAL A 783 22.18 -15.56 17.59
CA VAL A 783 23.55 -16.04 17.39
C VAL A 783 24.40 -14.99 16.68
N ARG A 784 23.87 -14.24 15.70
CA ARG A 784 24.56 -13.08 15.07
C ARG A 784 24.68 -11.85 15.96
N SER A 785 23.83 -11.68 16.97
CA SER A 785 23.91 -10.59 17.95
C SER A 785 24.75 -10.96 19.18
N GLU A 786 24.87 -12.26 19.47
CA GLU A 786 25.70 -12.84 20.53
C GLU A 786 27.10 -13.25 20.02
N THR A 787 27.35 -13.22 18.72
CA THR A 787 28.71 -13.19 18.14
C THR A 787 29.04 -11.77 17.67
N PRO A 788 29.97 -11.05 18.33
CA PRO A 788 30.33 -9.72 17.87
C PRO A 788 31.12 -9.82 16.55
N ALA A 789 30.66 -9.12 15.52
CA ALA A 789 31.51 -8.61 14.43
C ALA A 789 32.33 -9.62 13.57
N GLY A 790 31.96 -10.90 13.51
CA GLY A 790 32.84 -11.96 13.00
C GLY A 790 33.16 -12.01 11.49
N LYS A 791 32.61 -11.16 10.62
CA LYS A 791 33.01 -11.13 9.19
C LYS A 791 33.43 -9.76 8.67
N THR A 792 32.75 -8.68 9.05
CA THR A 792 33.11 -7.32 8.63
C THR A 792 34.23 -6.70 9.46
N GLY A 793 34.46 -7.17 10.70
CA GLY A 793 35.55 -6.69 11.57
C GLY A 793 36.93 -7.26 11.26
N LEU A 794 37.03 -8.29 10.39
CA LEU A 794 38.33 -8.85 9.98
C LEU A 794 39.18 -7.86 9.19
N GLN A 795 38.53 -6.99 8.41
CA GLN A 795 39.20 -6.06 7.54
C GLN A 795 39.67 -4.84 8.34
N HIS A 796 40.98 -4.57 8.28
CA HIS A 796 41.57 -3.42 8.96
C HIS A 796 40.94 -2.11 8.44
N PRO A 797 40.68 -1.10 9.29
CA PRO A 797 40.00 0.14 8.88
C PRO A 797 40.63 0.83 7.67
N SER A 798 41.95 0.78 7.53
CA SER A 798 42.69 1.36 6.39
C SER A 798 42.48 0.64 5.05
N GLU A 799 42.02 -0.61 5.06
CA GLU A 799 41.77 -1.41 3.86
C GLU A 799 40.30 -1.46 3.47
N PHE A 800 39.41 -1.00 4.36
CA PHE A 800 37.96 -1.13 4.22
C PHE A 800 37.41 -0.49 2.94
N PHE A 801 37.89 0.70 2.60
CA PHE A 801 37.50 1.37 1.35
C PHE A 801 38.47 1.12 0.20
N ARG A 802 39.74 0.79 0.47
CA ARG A 802 40.74 0.53 -0.59
C ARG A 802 40.37 -0.65 -1.48
N ASN A 803 39.54 -1.58 -0.98
CA ASN A 803 39.02 -2.70 -1.76
C ASN A 803 37.78 -2.34 -2.61
N GLN A 804 37.30 -1.08 -2.54
CA GLN A 804 36.15 -0.57 -3.30
C GLN A 804 36.61 0.25 -4.51
N VAL A 805 37.55 -0.32 -5.27
CA VAL A 805 38.10 0.28 -6.51
C VAL A 805 37.07 0.38 -7.63
N ASP A 806 35.94 -0.32 -7.49
CA ASP A 806 34.74 -0.20 -8.35
C ASP A 806 33.96 1.10 -8.10
N LYS A 807 34.29 1.86 -7.04
CA LYS A 807 33.55 3.06 -6.62
C LYS A 807 34.40 4.31 -6.46
N TYR A 808 35.69 4.14 -6.18
CA TYR A 808 36.59 5.23 -5.86
C TYR A 808 37.95 5.03 -6.52
N SER A 809 38.50 6.12 -7.05
CA SER A 809 39.76 6.11 -7.80
C SER A 809 40.97 6.53 -6.95
N ALA A 810 40.78 7.27 -5.86
CA ALA A 810 41.85 7.74 -4.98
C ALA A 810 41.43 7.77 -3.50
N PHE A 811 42.41 7.63 -2.60
CA PHE A 811 42.23 7.49 -1.16
C PHE A 811 43.27 8.31 -0.37
N ASP A 812 42.94 8.70 0.86
CA ASP A 812 43.86 9.37 1.78
C ASP A 812 44.75 8.36 2.56
N ASP A 813 45.62 8.90 3.44
CA ASP A 813 46.54 8.12 4.28
C ASP A 813 45.82 7.14 5.23
N LYS A 814 44.56 7.43 5.57
CA LYS A 814 43.70 6.57 6.40
C LYS A 814 42.92 5.56 5.56
N GLY A 815 43.03 5.62 4.24
CA GLY A 815 42.31 4.79 3.29
C GLY A 815 40.89 5.25 3.01
N ILE A 816 40.50 6.48 3.38
CA ILE A 816 39.19 7.05 3.08
C ILE A 816 39.18 7.57 1.63
N PRO A 817 38.12 7.33 0.83
CA PRO A 817 38.05 7.84 -0.54
C PRO A 817 38.12 9.36 -0.61
N THR A 818 38.90 9.87 -1.55
CA THR A 818 38.99 11.31 -1.87
C THR A 818 38.33 11.64 -3.20
N HIS A 819 38.30 10.69 -4.15
CA HIS A 819 37.74 10.87 -5.48
C HIS A 819 36.74 9.75 -5.83
N ASP A 820 35.74 10.08 -6.63
CA ASP A 820 34.80 9.10 -7.21
C ASP A 820 35.46 8.22 -8.28
N LEU A 821 34.72 7.26 -8.84
CA LEU A 821 35.21 6.36 -9.89
C LEU A 821 35.70 7.10 -11.15
N ASN A 822 35.13 8.28 -11.43
CA ASN A 822 35.44 9.08 -12.60
C ASN A 822 36.62 10.05 -12.37
N GLY A 823 37.23 10.04 -11.18
CA GLY A 823 38.36 10.88 -10.83
C GLY A 823 37.97 12.30 -10.37
N ASN A 824 36.71 12.55 -10.01
CA ASN A 824 36.30 13.84 -9.43
C ASN A 824 36.43 13.85 -7.91
N GLU A 825 36.86 14.97 -7.33
CA GLU A 825 36.90 15.14 -5.87
C GLU A 825 35.52 15.01 -5.21
N LEU A 826 35.48 14.27 -4.11
CA LEU A 826 34.26 14.08 -3.32
C LEU A 826 33.91 15.34 -2.53
N SER A 827 32.62 15.69 -2.49
CA SER A 827 32.15 16.86 -1.74
C SER A 827 32.37 16.71 -0.22
N LYS A 828 32.45 17.84 0.50
CA LYS A 828 32.59 17.87 1.97
C LYS A 828 31.50 17.07 2.71
N SER A 829 30.29 17.01 2.16
CA SER A 829 29.17 16.20 2.70
C SER A 829 29.40 14.70 2.53
N GLN A 830 29.90 14.28 1.36
CA GLN A 830 30.26 12.89 1.07
C GLN A 830 31.42 12.44 1.95
N LEU A 831 32.47 13.25 2.07
CA LEU A 831 33.61 12.99 2.96
C LEU A 831 33.18 12.84 4.42
N LYS A 832 32.26 13.67 4.91
CA LYS A 832 31.71 13.56 6.27
C LYS A 832 30.95 12.25 6.50
N LYS A 833 30.19 11.79 5.49
CA LYS A 833 29.50 10.48 5.54
C LYS A 833 30.51 9.32 5.54
N LEU A 834 31.52 9.37 4.66
CA LEU A 834 32.57 8.34 4.58
C LEU A 834 33.38 8.25 5.87
N LYS A 835 33.70 9.40 6.49
CA LYS A 835 34.35 9.45 7.80
C LYS A 835 33.51 8.79 8.91
N LYS A 836 32.19 9.00 8.93
CA LYS A 836 31.31 8.33 9.88
C LYS A 836 31.27 6.81 9.69
N VAL A 837 31.35 6.35 8.45
CA VAL A 837 31.44 4.92 8.11
C VAL A 837 32.80 4.35 8.52
N TYR A 838 33.89 5.08 8.31
CA TYR A 838 35.23 4.74 8.77
C TYR A 838 35.29 4.59 10.30
N ASP A 839 34.76 5.58 11.05
CA ASP A 839 34.75 5.55 12.52
C ASP A 839 33.94 4.36 13.07
N ALA A 840 32.85 4.00 12.37
CA ALA A 840 32.08 2.80 12.71
C ALA A 840 32.88 1.52 12.45
N GLN A 841 33.71 1.48 11.41
CA GLN A 841 34.59 0.35 11.11
C GLN A 841 35.73 0.21 12.12
N VAL A 842 36.33 1.31 12.58
CA VAL A 842 37.33 1.31 13.66
C VAL A 842 36.77 0.62 14.90
N LYS A 843 35.57 1.03 15.36
CA LYS A 843 34.91 0.42 16.52
C LYS A 843 34.65 -1.08 16.33
N ARG A 844 34.27 -1.51 15.12
CA ARG A 844 34.04 -2.94 14.80
C ARG A 844 35.35 -3.74 14.81
N HIS A 845 36.43 -3.19 14.26
CA HIS A 845 37.74 -3.85 14.21
C HIS A 845 38.35 -3.95 15.62
N GLU A 846 38.24 -2.90 16.44
CA GLU A 846 38.68 -2.93 17.84
C GLU A 846 37.91 -3.98 18.67
N ALA A 847 36.59 -4.08 18.46
CA ALA A 847 35.79 -5.12 19.10
C ALA A 847 36.20 -6.53 18.65
N PHE A 848 36.54 -6.71 17.37
CA PHE A 848 37.05 -7.97 16.83
C PHE A 848 38.41 -8.35 17.44
N VAL A 849 39.37 -7.42 17.49
CA VAL A 849 40.69 -7.64 18.10
C VAL A 849 40.56 -8.00 19.58
N LYS A 850 39.68 -7.31 20.33
CA LYS A 850 39.36 -7.66 21.72
C LYS A 850 38.74 -9.04 21.87
N SER A 851 37.87 -9.46 20.94
CA SER A 851 37.24 -10.78 20.99
C SER A 851 38.22 -11.94 20.73
N LYS A 852 39.27 -11.69 19.93
CA LYS A 852 40.36 -12.64 19.65
C LYS A 852 41.31 -12.82 20.85
N SER A 853 41.63 -11.72 21.53
CA SER A 853 42.54 -11.77 22.70
C SER A 853 41.91 -12.45 23.93
N VAL A 854 40.58 -12.55 23.99
CA VAL A 854 39.85 -13.32 25.02
C VAL A 854 39.85 -14.81 24.67
N THR A 855 39.64 -15.17 23.41
CA THR A 855 39.64 -16.58 22.96
C THR A 855 41.04 -17.22 22.95
N ASP A 856 42.12 -16.44 22.78
CA ASP A 856 43.50 -16.92 22.91
C ASP A 856 44.00 -17.04 24.37
N LYS A 857 43.23 -16.57 25.36
CA LYS A 857 43.50 -16.76 26.80
C LYS A 857 42.72 -17.93 27.42
N GLU A 858 41.69 -18.41 26.74
CA GLU A 858 40.85 -19.56 27.15
C GLU A 858 41.23 -20.88 26.45
N ARG A 859 42.22 -20.83 25.56
CA ARG A 859 42.96 -21.99 25.03
C ARG A 859 44.36 -22.04 25.66
#